data_AF-A0A179I117-F1
#
_entry.id   AF-A0A179I117-F1
#
_cell.length_a   1.000
_cell.length_b   1.000
_cell.length_c   1.000
_cell.angle_alpha   90.00
_cell.angle_beta   90.00
_cell.angle_gamma   90.00
#
_symmetry.space_group_name_H-M   'P 1'
#
loop_
_entity.id
_entity.type
_entity.pdbx_description
1 polymer ?
#
loop_
_entity_poly.entity_id
_entity_poly.type
_entity_poly.pdbx_seq_one_letter_code
_entity_poly.pdbx_strand_id
1 'polypeptide(L)'
;MATSNEGDQRAWFLRSTYPVDFPTHEALTKSRADFDGFLANELRRRDDAATQEAQPVTGDDDAFTLVNATESTTADLQRDMDAMGVNDEKSDTKDEPESRFMAGLTRHGQPPDMENKMLTENADVAFRSTNNALVDLFAELEEVVSGPRLRELLEASWAADPLSTLKIIFNARSIHLGKSSRRTFYRAAGWLYRNHPLTLLANLRWLSRPVIEKKVPKDGEDDVVLVDAPAEDDERTQFDVKYGVSHGYWKDLLNILALAANGKLNVLANPRDVLNVENEAIVRSMKRRRLGYSKPSRGRRQRRTRGRGGAARGGRQDATETATEEKKQEEAKKTPQEIQCEQREQRHEERRQRHDAVVERFSTKSKYRALYLTVARLFAEQLQADLAALRSNNSKAKKSISLCGKWAPSQDRFHDRHTFVISSIAEIMYPRESLDDVLAATDDRETYLKHARERYRRDVSALRAHLDIVERKITDGTFDKIKYDRVPSLAMNAYTKVFIEKDLEHFEEYLDRVTRGKSTISGATMLPSTLVKQAKYRVLTAEQKKTMLPRALTEYKLGEMKAQVVSGQWNTLVQRIKDSGTLSSSIAVCDVSGSMGSPTFADGTTPMDSAIGLSLLVAEVTEKPFGGAFITFSHNPEVQQIDLSLSLTEKVARLESSQWGMNTNFVKVFEGLILPMALENKLKPEEMVKRVFVFSDMQFDEAEQSKRKSRWSTSYERIKGMFAEAGYEMPELVFWNLAGGRAGYGRGGRGDTTAPKPVTVTDKGTSLVSGYSQGMLKVFMEGGSFEDPEEEEEEAAEEDEEADEDEVVVAMPGDEKPAEAPKKKAKVDPLATVRKAIGHKAYEMLRVLD
;
A
#
# COMPACT_ATOMS: atom_id res chain seq x y z
N MET A 1 11.64 -9.08 55.55
CA MET A 1 10.26 -9.52 55.84
C MET A 1 9.34 -8.42 55.35
N ALA A 2 8.32 -8.75 54.55
CA ALA A 2 7.31 -7.79 54.16
C ALA A 2 6.06 -8.06 55.00
N THR A 3 5.47 -7.01 55.60
CA THR A 3 4.13 -7.08 56.15
C THR A 3 3.15 -7.26 55.01
N SER A 4 2.65 -8.49 54.86
CA SER A 4 1.53 -8.81 54.01
C SER A 4 0.28 -8.11 54.56
N ASN A 5 0.00 -6.90 54.09
CA ASN A 5 -1.31 -6.30 54.29
C ASN A 5 -2.38 -7.24 53.74
N GLU A 6 -3.44 -7.39 54.52
CA GLU A 6 -4.52 -8.34 54.27
C GLU A 6 -5.16 -8.09 52.90
N GLY A 7 -5.65 -9.18 52.30
CA GLY A 7 -6.04 -9.19 50.89
C GLY A 7 -7.17 -8.22 50.59
N ASP A 8 -6.84 -7.06 50.03
CA ASP A 8 -7.79 -6.21 49.30
C ASP A 8 -8.58 -7.11 48.34
N GLN A 9 -9.89 -7.21 48.53
CA GLN A 9 -10.77 -8.10 47.76
C GLN A 9 -11.28 -7.45 46.46
N ARG A 10 -10.98 -6.16 46.22
CA ARG A 10 -11.44 -5.41 45.04
C ARG A 10 -11.06 -6.09 43.73
N ALA A 11 -11.92 -6.03 42.72
CA ALA A 11 -11.64 -6.63 41.42
C ALA A 11 -10.33 -6.11 40.80
N TRP A 12 -9.60 -6.95 40.08
CA TRP A 12 -8.24 -6.66 39.60
C TRP A 12 -8.13 -5.34 38.80
N PHE A 13 -9.17 -4.99 38.05
CA PHE A 13 -9.22 -3.80 37.20
C PHE A 13 -9.37 -2.50 38.02
N LEU A 14 -9.96 -2.57 39.22
CA LEU A 14 -10.04 -1.42 40.15
C LEU A 14 -8.67 -1.06 40.74
N ARG A 15 -7.78 -2.06 40.88
CA ARG A 15 -6.40 -1.89 41.34
C ARG A 15 -5.43 -1.47 40.24
N SER A 16 -5.91 -1.34 39.00
CA SER A 16 -5.09 -0.93 37.86
C SER A 16 -4.71 0.55 37.97
N THR A 17 -3.41 0.83 37.98
CA THR A 17 -2.84 2.19 37.90
C THR A 17 -2.68 2.70 36.46
N TYR A 18 -3.36 2.06 35.50
CA TYR A 18 -3.41 2.53 34.13
C TYR A 18 -4.45 3.67 34.05
N PRO A 19 -4.09 4.87 33.57
CA PRO A 19 -5.02 5.98 33.53
C PRO A 19 -6.18 5.65 32.57
N VAL A 20 -7.41 5.79 33.08
CA VAL A 20 -8.63 5.56 32.30
C VAL A 20 -9.49 6.80 32.14
N ASP A 21 -9.32 7.81 33.00
CA ASP A 21 -10.09 9.05 32.86
C ASP A 21 -9.74 9.72 31.53
N PHE A 22 -10.74 10.24 30.86
CA PHE A 22 -10.59 10.90 29.58
C PHE A 22 -11.73 11.90 29.42
N PRO A 23 -11.49 13.09 28.84
CA PRO A 23 -12.55 14.09 28.65
C PRO A 23 -13.77 13.52 27.94
N THR A 24 -14.94 13.66 28.56
CA THR A 24 -16.22 13.40 27.89
C THR A 24 -16.54 14.52 26.91
N HIS A 25 -17.43 14.27 25.96
CA HIS A 25 -17.82 15.24 24.95
C HIS A 25 -19.21 14.92 24.40
N GLU A 26 -20.11 15.90 24.37
CA GLU A 26 -21.53 15.72 23.96
C GLU A 26 -21.69 15.00 22.60
N ALA A 27 -20.81 15.29 21.65
CA ALA A 27 -20.85 14.68 20.31
C ALA A 27 -20.62 13.15 20.30
N LEU A 28 -20.24 12.52 21.43
CA LEU A 28 -20.20 11.05 21.57
C LEU A 28 -21.59 10.42 21.43
N THR A 29 -22.66 11.08 21.90
CA THR A 29 -24.02 10.51 21.99
C THR A 29 -25.03 11.12 21.01
N LYS A 30 -24.66 12.17 20.26
CA LYS A 30 -25.51 12.83 19.26
C LYS A 30 -25.98 11.88 18.14
N SER A 31 -27.08 12.21 17.46
CA SER A 31 -27.49 11.49 16.24
C SER A 31 -26.42 11.60 15.14
N ARG A 32 -26.52 10.80 14.07
CA ARG A 32 -25.53 10.86 12.98
C ARG A 32 -25.54 12.21 12.26
N ALA A 33 -26.73 12.75 11.96
CA ALA A 33 -26.88 14.06 11.32
C ALA A 33 -26.33 15.18 12.22
N ASP A 34 -26.66 15.16 13.51
CA ASP A 34 -26.14 16.12 14.49
C ASP A 34 -24.62 16.01 14.68
N PHE A 35 -24.07 14.81 14.53
CA PHE A 35 -22.63 14.56 14.61
C PHE A 35 -21.90 15.08 13.37
N ASP A 36 -22.40 14.77 12.17
CA ASP A 36 -21.80 15.23 10.92
C ASP A 36 -21.94 16.77 10.78
N GLY A 37 -23.04 17.37 11.27
CA GLY A 37 -23.19 18.81 11.44
C GLY A 37 -22.29 19.42 12.54
N PHE A 38 -22.04 18.70 13.65
CA PHE A 38 -21.03 19.08 14.62
C PHE A 38 -19.62 19.08 14.01
N LEU A 39 -19.26 18.07 13.21
CA LEU A 39 -17.95 18.01 12.54
C LEU A 39 -17.71 19.23 11.64
N ALA A 40 -18.70 19.61 10.82
CA ALA A 40 -18.60 20.79 9.97
C ALA A 40 -18.38 22.07 10.81
N ASN A 41 -19.14 22.26 11.89
CA ASN A 41 -19.01 23.44 12.76
C ASN A 41 -17.70 23.46 13.56
N GLU A 42 -17.26 22.31 14.07
CA GLU A 42 -16.02 22.14 14.85
C GLU A 42 -14.75 22.38 14.02
N LEU A 43 -14.80 22.06 12.73
CA LEU A 43 -13.71 22.30 11.79
C LEU A 43 -13.70 23.74 11.28
N ARG A 44 -14.86 24.34 10.98
CA ARG A 44 -14.98 25.74 10.52
C ARG A 44 -14.58 26.77 11.58
N ARG A 45 -14.93 26.54 12.86
CA ARG A 45 -14.78 27.48 14.00
C ARG A 45 -13.39 28.04 14.31
N ARG A 46 -12.35 27.73 13.53
CA ARG A 46 -10.98 28.19 13.80
C ARG A 46 -10.18 28.68 12.60
N ASP A 47 -10.69 28.61 11.38
CA ASP A 47 -10.05 29.34 10.29
C ASP A 47 -10.23 30.86 10.53
N ASP A 48 -11.38 31.29 11.07
CA ASP A 48 -11.62 32.68 11.53
C ASP A 48 -10.66 33.15 12.65
N ALA A 49 -10.24 32.24 13.54
CA ALA A 49 -9.40 32.58 14.69
C ALA A 49 -7.93 32.81 14.29
N ALA A 50 -7.47 32.18 13.20
CA ALA A 50 -6.13 32.40 12.66
C ALA A 50 -6.00 33.75 11.94
N THR A 51 -7.12 34.42 11.62
CA THR A 51 -7.14 35.71 10.91
C THR A 51 -7.18 36.93 11.86
N GLN A 52 -7.39 36.74 13.17
CA GLN A 52 -7.63 37.85 14.11
C GLN A 52 -6.46 38.20 15.06
N GLU A 53 -5.38 37.42 15.12
CA GLU A 53 -4.15 37.81 15.84
C GLU A 53 -3.19 38.63 14.96
N ALA A 54 -3.67 39.75 14.45
CA ALA A 54 -2.85 40.75 13.74
C ALA A 54 -3.40 42.18 13.95
N GLN A 55 -3.23 42.73 15.16
CA GLN A 55 -3.31 44.19 15.39
C GLN A 55 -2.07 44.70 16.14
N PRO A 56 -1.64 45.95 15.86
CA PRO A 56 -0.27 46.38 16.13
C PRO A 56 -0.08 46.95 17.52
N VAL A 57 1.09 46.69 18.12
CA VAL A 57 1.59 47.41 19.30
C VAL A 57 2.73 48.32 18.84
N THR A 58 2.60 49.61 19.10
CA THR A 58 3.56 50.67 18.71
C THR A 58 4.56 50.96 19.83
N GLY A 59 5.84 51.13 19.49
CA GLY A 59 6.87 51.70 20.39
C GLY A 59 8.26 51.04 20.30
N ASP A 60 9.07 51.50 19.34
CA ASP A 60 10.44 52.07 19.47
C ASP A 60 11.29 51.58 20.69
N ASP A 61 12.53 51.07 20.61
CA ASP A 61 13.54 50.83 19.53
C ASP A 61 14.29 49.49 19.84
N ASP A 62 15.37 48.99 19.19
CA ASP A 62 16.35 49.51 18.21
C ASP A 62 16.98 48.36 17.36
N ALA A 63 17.59 48.74 16.24
CA ALA A 63 18.71 48.10 15.51
C ALA A 63 18.84 46.55 15.42
N PHE A 64 18.20 45.96 14.40
CA PHE A 64 18.95 45.13 13.44
C PHE A 64 18.29 45.11 12.05
N THR A 65 19.03 45.50 11.01
CA THR A 65 18.47 45.83 9.69
C THR A 65 18.19 44.60 8.82
N LEU A 66 16.95 44.48 8.31
CA LEU A 66 16.63 43.59 7.19
C LEU A 66 17.20 44.15 5.88
N VAL A 67 17.80 43.30 5.06
CA VAL A 67 18.01 43.56 3.64
C VAL A 67 16.89 42.86 2.88
N ASN A 68 15.96 43.62 2.30
CA ASN A 68 14.88 43.08 1.49
C ASN A 68 15.42 42.53 0.15
N ALA A 69 14.70 41.55 -0.40
CA ALA A 69 14.95 41.01 -1.72
C ALA A 69 14.79 42.09 -2.79
N THR A 70 15.73 42.16 -3.73
CA THR A 70 15.63 43.00 -4.92
C THR A 70 14.67 42.39 -5.93
N GLU A 71 13.83 43.24 -6.50
CA GLU A 71 12.85 42.89 -7.53
C GLU A 71 13.50 42.54 -8.88
N SER A 72 12.69 41.96 -9.78
CA SER A 72 13.14 41.41 -11.07
C SER A 72 13.50 42.50 -12.09
N THR A 73 14.78 42.61 -12.43
CA THR A 73 15.33 43.62 -13.35
C THR A 73 15.17 43.30 -14.84
N THR A 74 14.12 42.59 -15.25
CA THR A 74 13.82 42.31 -16.67
C THR A 74 12.67 43.13 -17.24
N ALA A 75 11.83 43.76 -16.41
CA ALA A 75 10.67 44.54 -16.89
C ALA A 75 11.02 45.99 -17.29
N ASP A 76 12.01 46.61 -16.64
CA ASP A 76 12.31 48.03 -16.82
C ASP A 76 13.37 48.31 -17.91
N LEU A 77 14.28 47.35 -18.17
CA LEU A 77 15.22 47.45 -19.30
C LEU A 77 14.52 47.44 -20.67
N GLN A 78 13.32 46.87 -20.76
CA GLN A 78 12.54 46.84 -22.00
C GLN A 78 11.90 48.22 -22.31
N ARG A 79 11.48 48.98 -21.28
CA ARG A 79 10.82 50.28 -21.47
C ARG A 79 11.78 51.40 -21.89
N ASP A 80 13.02 51.37 -21.38
CA ASP A 80 14.02 52.40 -21.71
C ASP A 80 14.62 52.20 -23.12
N MET A 81 14.56 50.99 -23.68
CA MET A 81 14.99 50.72 -25.07
C MET A 81 13.97 51.19 -26.11
N ASP A 82 12.67 51.04 -25.84
CA ASP A 82 11.60 51.51 -26.74
C ASP A 82 11.45 53.06 -26.77
N ALA A 83 12.13 53.77 -25.85
CA ALA A 83 12.09 55.23 -25.75
C ALA A 83 13.12 55.98 -26.63
N MET A 84 14.11 55.29 -27.23
CA MET A 84 15.11 55.90 -28.12
C MET A 84 14.85 55.55 -29.60
N GLY A 85 13.74 56.06 -30.13
CA GLY A 85 13.47 56.02 -31.56
C GLY A 85 14.44 56.90 -32.36
N VAL A 86 15.39 56.27 -33.05
CA VAL A 86 16.12 56.87 -34.18
C VAL A 86 15.75 56.11 -35.44
N ASN A 87 14.89 56.71 -36.26
CA ASN A 87 14.72 56.29 -37.64
C ASN A 87 16.05 56.47 -38.37
N ASP A 88 16.44 55.49 -39.18
CA ASP A 88 17.22 55.77 -40.38
C ASP A 88 16.63 55.01 -41.57
N GLU A 89 16.73 55.59 -42.76
CA GLU A 89 15.84 55.26 -43.86
C GLU A 89 16.22 53.99 -44.64
N LYS A 90 15.27 53.54 -45.47
CA LYS A 90 15.37 52.35 -46.33
C LYS A 90 16.69 52.33 -47.13
N SER A 91 17.36 51.17 -47.11
CA SER A 91 18.16 50.74 -48.26
C SER A 91 17.65 49.39 -48.76
N ASP A 92 17.31 49.32 -50.05
CA ASP A 92 16.91 48.07 -50.71
C ASP A 92 18.14 47.18 -50.92
N THR A 93 18.27 46.12 -50.11
CA THR A 93 19.09 44.95 -50.45
C THR A 93 18.24 43.70 -50.37
N LYS A 94 18.12 43.02 -51.52
CA LYS A 94 17.31 41.82 -51.76
C LYS A 94 17.58 40.72 -50.73
N ASP A 95 16.54 39.97 -50.40
CA ASP A 95 16.64 38.70 -49.67
C ASP A 95 17.65 37.76 -50.35
N GLU A 96 18.75 37.46 -49.66
CA GLU A 96 19.45 36.20 -49.89
C GLU A 96 18.74 35.10 -49.08
N PRO A 97 18.46 33.93 -49.68
CA PRO A 97 17.81 32.84 -48.96
C PRO A 97 18.74 32.33 -47.85
N GLU A 98 18.31 32.44 -46.59
CA GLU A 98 19.04 31.85 -45.47
C GLU A 98 19.41 30.41 -45.79
N SER A 99 20.71 30.15 -45.84
CA SER A 99 21.23 28.83 -46.16
C SER A 99 20.68 27.83 -45.15
N ARG A 100 19.88 26.87 -45.63
CA ARG A 100 19.36 25.75 -44.82
C ARG A 100 20.47 24.99 -44.07
N PHE A 101 21.71 25.08 -44.57
CA PHE A 101 22.90 24.55 -43.90
C PHE A 101 23.33 25.40 -42.70
N MET A 102 23.28 26.74 -42.78
CA MET A 102 23.55 27.65 -41.66
C MET A 102 22.44 27.56 -40.58
N ALA A 103 21.17 27.49 -40.98
CA ALA A 103 20.06 27.21 -40.06
C ALA A 103 20.15 25.81 -39.42
N GLY A 104 20.79 24.85 -40.10
CA GLY A 104 21.13 23.54 -39.54
C GLY A 104 22.29 23.60 -38.54
N LEU A 105 23.28 24.46 -38.79
CA LEU A 105 24.45 24.68 -37.92
C LEU A 105 24.08 25.41 -36.61
N THR A 106 23.21 26.42 -36.65
CA THR A 106 22.74 27.09 -35.42
C THR A 106 21.90 26.16 -34.55
N ARG A 107 21.13 25.24 -35.15
CA ARG A 107 20.44 24.15 -34.42
C ARG A 107 21.37 23.03 -33.93
N HIS A 108 22.60 22.92 -34.43
CA HIS A 108 23.55 21.86 -34.05
C HIS A 108 24.16 22.06 -32.64
N GLY A 109 23.85 23.17 -31.95
CA GLY A 109 24.39 23.48 -30.62
C GLY A 109 23.37 24.00 -29.58
N GLN A 110 22.09 24.13 -29.93
CA GLN A 110 21.07 24.47 -28.94
C GLN A 110 20.79 23.25 -28.04
N PRO A 111 20.66 23.43 -26.70
CA PRO A 111 20.13 22.37 -25.86
C PRO A 111 18.73 22.02 -26.37
N PRO A 112 18.34 20.72 -26.39
CA PRO A 112 17.00 20.34 -26.80
C PRO A 112 15.96 20.98 -25.87
N ASP A 113 14.73 21.09 -26.36
CA ASP A 113 13.60 21.41 -25.50
C ASP A 113 13.43 20.28 -24.46
N MET A 114 13.76 20.61 -23.21
CA MET A 114 13.75 19.73 -22.05
C MET A 114 12.58 20.02 -21.11
N GLU A 115 11.62 20.87 -21.49
CA GLU A 115 10.58 21.40 -20.59
C GLU A 115 9.77 20.30 -19.87
N ASN A 116 9.62 19.12 -20.49
CA ASN A 116 9.07 17.91 -19.85
C ASN A 116 9.92 16.63 -20.07
N LYS A 117 11.24 16.73 -20.31
CA LYS A 117 12.12 15.56 -20.52
C LYS A 117 13.17 15.44 -19.41
N MET A 118 13.55 14.21 -19.10
CA MET A 118 14.61 13.86 -18.16
C MET A 118 15.43 12.68 -18.69
N LEU A 119 16.66 12.52 -18.20
CA LEU A 119 17.46 11.33 -18.46
C LEU A 119 17.23 10.28 -17.36
N THR A 120 17.17 9.01 -17.74
CA THR A 120 17.23 7.89 -16.78
C THR A 120 18.64 7.82 -16.16
N GLU A 121 18.82 7.05 -15.08
CA GLU A 121 20.16 6.80 -14.51
C GLU A 121 21.08 6.06 -15.52
N ASN A 122 20.49 5.40 -16.53
CA ASN A 122 21.19 4.70 -17.62
C ASN A 122 21.21 5.54 -18.93
N ALA A 123 20.99 6.86 -18.81
CA ALA A 123 21.09 7.88 -19.86
C ALA A 123 20.09 7.79 -21.05
N ASP A 124 19.04 6.98 -20.97
CA ASP A 124 17.92 7.04 -21.94
C ASP A 124 17.00 8.25 -21.67
N VAL A 125 16.20 8.63 -22.66
CA VAL A 125 15.31 9.81 -22.61
C VAL A 125 13.91 9.40 -22.18
N ALA A 126 13.46 9.94 -21.05
CA ALA A 126 12.12 9.73 -20.49
C ALA A 126 11.40 11.07 -20.23
N PHE A 127 10.09 11.03 -19.96
CA PHE A 127 9.32 12.20 -19.59
C PHE A 127 9.34 12.45 -18.08
N ARG A 128 9.33 13.72 -17.68
CA ARG A 128 9.25 14.14 -16.26
C ARG A 128 7.81 14.09 -15.72
N SER A 129 6.83 14.29 -16.58
CA SER A 129 5.39 14.22 -16.31
C SER A 129 4.67 13.60 -17.51
N THR A 130 3.53 12.97 -17.28
CA THR A 130 2.60 12.55 -18.34
C THR A 130 1.79 13.70 -18.95
N ASN A 131 1.98 14.93 -18.45
CA ASN A 131 1.13 16.12 -18.65
C ASN A 131 -0.29 15.97 -18.08
N ASN A 132 -0.54 14.98 -17.21
CA ASN A 132 -1.79 14.84 -16.48
C ASN A 132 -1.53 14.51 -14.99
N ALA A 133 -2.03 15.36 -14.08
CA ALA A 133 -1.75 15.23 -12.65
C ALA A 133 -2.38 13.97 -12.00
N LEU A 134 -3.51 13.47 -12.52
CA LEU A 134 -4.14 12.24 -12.03
C LEU A 134 -3.33 11.00 -12.44
N VAL A 135 -2.83 10.97 -13.67
CA VAL A 135 -1.97 9.88 -14.17
C VAL A 135 -0.61 9.90 -13.47
N ASP A 136 -0.01 11.07 -13.29
CA ASP A 136 1.23 11.23 -12.50
C ASP A 136 1.06 10.76 -11.05
N LEU A 137 -0.04 11.16 -10.37
CA LEU A 137 -0.33 10.66 -9.02
C LEU A 137 -0.49 9.13 -9.05
N PHE A 138 -1.35 8.58 -9.91
CA PHE A 138 -1.62 7.15 -9.96
C PHE A 138 -0.36 6.31 -10.22
N ALA A 139 0.51 6.78 -11.13
CA ALA A 139 1.78 6.13 -11.47
C ALA A 139 2.86 6.29 -10.38
N GLU A 140 2.93 7.40 -9.65
CA GLU A 140 3.96 7.63 -8.61
C GLU A 140 3.51 7.25 -7.18
N LEU A 141 2.23 6.98 -6.92
CA LEU A 141 1.66 6.75 -5.58
C LEU A 141 2.02 5.37 -5.00
N GLU A 142 3.28 5.22 -4.60
CA GLU A 142 3.90 3.98 -4.08
C GLU A 142 4.49 4.13 -2.67
N GLU A 143 5.04 3.06 -2.08
CA GLU A 143 5.76 3.17 -0.78
C GLU A 143 7.02 4.04 -0.87
N VAL A 144 7.61 4.11 -2.07
CA VAL A 144 8.94 4.66 -2.36
C VAL A 144 8.97 6.18 -2.54
N VAL A 145 7.82 6.80 -2.85
CA VAL A 145 7.71 8.23 -3.18
C VAL A 145 8.17 9.11 -2.01
N SER A 146 8.97 10.14 -2.30
CA SER A 146 9.51 11.03 -1.28
C SER A 146 8.40 11.83 -0.58
N GLY A 147 8.69 12.37 0.62
CA GLY A 147 7.77 13.23 1.37
C GLY A 147 7.29 14.43 0.54
N PRO A 148 8.21 15.28 0.05
CA PRO A 148 7.87 16.43 -0.79
C PRO A 148 7.19 16.05 -2.11
N ARG A 149 7.69 15.03 -2.83
CA ARG A 149 7.11 14.65 -4.13
C ARG A 149 5.66 14.19 -4.01
N LEU A 150 5.34 13.41 -2.97
CA LEU A 150 3.95 13.00 -2.70
C LEU A 150 3.05 14.19 -2.40
N ARG A 151 3.57 15.25 -1.77
CA ARG A 151 2.82 16.47 -1.52
C ARG A 151 2.50 17.20 -2.83
N GLU A 152 3.50 17.43 -3.67
CA GLU A 152 3.34 18.06 -5.00
C GLU A 152 2.28 17.34 -5.84
N LEU A 153 2.36 16.01 -5.91
CA LEU A 153 1.42 15.18 -6.66
C LEU A 153 -0.01 15.29 -6.12
N LEU A 154 -0.20 15.28 -4.79
CA LEU A 154 -1.50 15.43 -4.17
C LEU A 154 -2.08 16.84 -4.38
N GLU A 155 -1.25 17.88 -4.28
CA GLU A 155 -1.68 19.28 -4.47
C GLU A 155 -2.05 19.55 -5.95
N ALA A 156 -1.25 19.06 -6.91
CA ALA A 156 -1.53 19.21 -8.34
C ALA A 156 -2.75 18.39 -8.81
N SER A 157 -2.90 17.15 -8.34
CA SER A 157 -4.04 16.29 -8.71
C SER A 157 -5.35 16.77 -8.09
N TRP A 158 -5.34 17.23 -6.83
CA TRP A 158 -6.52 17.79 -6.18
C TRP A 158 -6.98 19.09 -6.83
N ALA A 159 -6.04 19.93 -7.32
CA ALA A 159 -6.39 21.13 -8.08
C ALA A 159 -7.03 20.80 -9.45
N ALA A 160 -6.80 19.61 -10.00
CA ALA A 160 -7.39 19.17 -11.26
C ALA A 160 -8.76 18.47 -11.06
N ASP A 161 -8.83 17.50 -10.14
CA ASP A 161 -10.08 16.82 -9.75
C ASP A 161 -9.96 16.27 -8.31
N PRO A 162 -10.60 16.94 -7.33
CA PRO A 162 -10.65 16.48 -5.94
C PRO A 162 -11.25 15.09 -5.75
N LEU A 163 -12.31 14.75 -6.51
CA LEU A 163 -13.04 13.48 -6.34
C LEU A 163 -12.22 12.33 -6.91
N SER A 164 -11.67 12.47 -8.12
CA SER A 164 -10.77 11.45 -8.67
C SER A 164 -9.52 11.28 -7.81
N THR A 165 -8.95 12.37 -7.28
CA THR A 165 -7.83 12.29 -6.34
C THR A 165 -8.21 11.53 -5.05
N LEU A 166 -9.38 11.80 -4.47
CA LEU A 166 -9.89 11.05 -3.32
C LEU A 166 -10.06 9.55 -3.65
N LYS A 167 -10.62 9.22 -4.81
CA LYS A 167 -10.77 7.84 -5.28
C LYS A 167 -9.40 7.16 -5.50
N ILE A 168 -8.40 7.85 -6.06
CA ILE A 168 -7.01 7.35 -6.20
C ILE A 168 -6.39 7.06 -4.82
N ILE A 169 -6.59 7.94 -3.82
CA ILE A 169 -6.12 7.72 -2.44
C ILE A 169 -6.76 6.47 -1.83
N PHE A 170 -8.05 6.24 -2.04
CA PHE A 170 -8.75 5.04 -1.57
C PHE A 170 -8.36 3.78 -2.35
N ASN A 171 -8.14 3.86 -3.66
CA ASN A 171 -7.60 2.78 -4.49
C ASN A 171 -6.20 2.35 -3.97
N ALA A 172 -5.33 3.32 -3.62
CA ALA A 172 -4.03 3.02 -3.05
C ALA A 172 -4.11 2.18 -1.76
N ARG A 173 -5.19 2.33 -0.95
CA ARG A 173 -5.45 1.47 0.20
C ARG A 173 -6.13 0.15 -0.16
N SER A 174 -7.01 0.15 -1.15
CA SER A 174 -7.92 -0.96 -1.48
C SER A 174 -7.19 -2.29 -1.62
N ILE A 175 -7.54 -3.27 -0.78
CA ILE A 175 -6.91 -4.61 -0.76
C ILE A 175 -7.34 -5.45 -1.99
N HIS A 176 -8.57 -5.25 -2.44
CA HIS A 176 -9.24 -6.14 -3.39
C HIS A 176 -9.28 -5.58 -4.82
N LEU A 177 -9.33 -4.25 -4.96
CA LEU A 177 -9.45 -3.54 -6.24
C LEU A 177 -8.25 -2.62 -6.56
N GLY A 178 -7.25 -2.56 -5.67
CA GLY A 178 -6.21 -1.53 -5.74
C GLY A 178 -4.86 -1.98 -5.20
N LYS A 179 -4.02 -1.01 -4.83
CA LYS A 179 -2.60 -1.23 -4.53
C LYS A 179 -2.30 -1.84 -3.15
N SER A 180 -3.28 -1.92 -2.26
CA SER A 180 -3.11 -2.41 -0.87
C SER A 180 -1.99 -1.71 -0.04
N SER A 181 -1.52 -0.53 -0.45
CA SER A 181 -0.42 0.21 0.18
C SER A 181 -0.88 1.03 1.38
N ARG A 182 -0.85 0.41 2.55
CA ARG A 182 -1.20 1.05 3.83
C ARG A 182 -0.34 2.27 4.16
N ARG A 183 0.96 2.24 3.86
CA ARG A 183 1.89 3.33 4.25
C ARG A 183 1.65 4.59 3.44
N THR A 184 1.51 4.43 2.13
CA THR A 184 1.20 5.51 1.19
C THR A 184 -0.17 6.10 1.51
N PHE A 185 -1.17 5.24 1.77
CA PHE A 185 -2.48 5.68 2.24
C PHE A 185 -2.41 6.51 3.54
N TYR A 186 -1.67 6.07 4.58
CA TYR A 186 -1.58 6.87 5.82
C TYR A 186 -0.88 8.23 5.62
N ARG A 187 0.04 8.33 4.65
CA ARG A 187 0.69 9.60 4.28
C ARG A 187 -0.28 10.53 3.54
N ALA A 188 -1.04 10.01 2.58
CA ALA A 188 -2.09 10.75 1.87
C ALA A 188 -3.27 11.13 2.78
N ALA A 189 -3.72 10.23 3.66
CA ALA A 189 -4.67 10.56 4.72
C ALA A 189 -4.13 11.63 5.68
N GLY A 190 -2.81 11.71 5.86
CA GLY A 190 -2.14 12.79 6.59
C GLY A 190 -2.05 14.13 5.83
N TRP A 191 -2.21 14.12 4.51
CA TRP A 191 -2.43 15.31 3.70
C TRP A 191 -3.88 15.79 3.86
N LEU A 192 -4.85 14.90 3.61
CA LEU A 192 -6.28 15.16 3.79
C LEU A 192 -6.58 15.66 5.21
N TYR A 193 -6.07 15.01 6.26
CA TYR A 193 -6.25 15.44 7.65
C TYR A 193 -5.81 16.90 7.93
N ARG A 194 -4.87 17.43 7.15
CA ARG A 194 -4.38 18.80 7.29
C ARG A 194 -5.19 19.79 6.45
N ASN A 195 -5.42 19.45 5.19
CA ASN A 195 -5.97 20.36 4.18
C ASN A 195 -7.49 20.20 3.97
N HIS A 196 -7.98 18.96 3.97
CA HIS A 196 -9.39 18.59 3.71
C HIS A 196 -9.92 17.65 4.82
N PRO A 197 -10.00 18.15 6.08
CA PRO A 197 -10.32 17.32 7.24
C PRO A 197 -11.76 16.80 7.22
N LEU A 198 -12.76 17.56 6.76
CA LEU A 198 -14.15 17.11 6.74
C LEU A 198 -14.33 15.94 5.76
N THR A 199 -13.70 16.06 4.59
CA THR A 199 -13.61 15.04 3.55
C THR A 199 -12.95 13.78 4.07
N LEU A 200 -11.84 13.87 4.82
CA LEU A 200 -11.26 12.68 5.44
C LEU A 200 -12.27 11.99 6.38
N LEU A 201 -12.84 12.74 7.33
CA LEU A 201 -13.67 12.18 8.39
C LEU A 201 -14.97 11.55 7.89
N ALA A 202 -15.63 12.17 6.90
CA ALA A 202 -16.84 11.62 6.29
C ALA A 202 -16.60 10.25 5.65
N ASN A 203 -15.45 10.07 5.00
CA ASN A 203 -15.10 8.88 4.21
C ASN A 203 -14.39 7.77 5.00
N LEU A 204 -13.89 8.04 6.22
CA LEU A 204 -13.21 7.02 7.04
C LEU A 204 -14.04 5.74 7.23
N ARG A 205 -15.38 5.85 7.28
CA ARG A 205 -16.30 4.71 7.42
C ARG A 205 -16.10 3.65 6.33
N TRP A 206 -15.78 4.05 5.10
CA TRP A 206 -15.65 3.17 3.94
C TRP A 206 -14.39 2.29 3.96
N LEU A 207 -13.46 2.53 4.91
CA LEU A 207 -12.32 1.64 5.13
C LEU A 207 -12.69 0.29 5.76
N SER A 208 -13.82 0.21 6.48
CA SER A 208 -14.22 -0.99 7.22
C SER A 208 -15.55 -1.61 6.76
N ARG A 209 -16.35 -0.90 5.98
CA ARG A 209 -17.65 -1.36 5.46
C ARG A 209 -17.54 -2.31 4.25
N PRO A 210 -18.43 -3.30 4.11
CA PRO A 210 -18.36 -4.32 3.06
C PRO A 210 -18.90 -3.79 1.71
N VAL A 211 -18.24 -2.81 1.12
CA VAL A 211 -18.70 -2.14 -0.12
C VAL A 211 -18.21 -2.78 -1.43
N ILE A 212 -17.37 -3.81 -1.36
CA ILE A 212 -16.79 -4.49 -2.53
C ILE A 212 -17.39 -5.88 -2.67
N GLU A 213 -17.91 -6.19 -3.85
CA GLU A 213 -18.41 -7.52 -4.18
C GLU A 213 -17.34 -8.61 -4.16
N LYS A 214 -17.75 -9.79 -3.71
CA LYS A 214 -16.96 -11.00 -3.75
C LYS A 214 -17.70 -12.03 -4.59
N LYS A 215 -17.27 -12.22 -5.85
CA LYS A 215 -17.72 -13.36 -6.66
C LYS A 215 -17.47 -14.66 -5.86
N VAL A 216 -18.52 -15.43 -5.64
CA VAL A 216 -18.49 -16.77 -5.05
C VAL A 216 -18.83 -17.76 -6.16
N PRO A 217 -18.08 -18.86 -6.34
CA PRO A 217 -18.46 -19.89 -7.29
C PRO A 217 -19.88 -20.40 -6.99
N LYS A 218 -20.73 -20.49 -8.03
CA LYS A 218 -22.06 -21.11 -7.95
C LYS A 218 -21.94 -22.64 -7.96
N ASP A 219 -21.37 -23.21 -6.90
CA ASP A 219 -21.32 -24.67 -6.71
C ASP A 219 -21.86 -25.05 -5.33
N GLY A 220 -22.95 -25.81 -5.33
CA GLY A 220 -23.61 -26.34 -4.14
C GLY A 220 -25.08 -25.93 -4.03
N GLU A 221 -25.96 -26.88 -4.29
CA GLU A 221 -27.40 -26.78 -3.97
C GLU A 221 -27.59 -26.62 -2.46
N ASP A 222 -27.92 -25.40 -2.03
CA ASP A 222 -28.70 -25.16 -0.81
C ASP A 222 -29.69 -24.05 -1.19
N ASP A 223 -30.77 -24.47 -1.84
CA ASP A 223 -31.86 -23.59 -2.29
C ASP A 223 -32.52 -22.93 -1.08
N VAL A 224 -32.21 -21.65 -0.89
CA VAL A 224 -32.93 -20.79 0.05
C VAL A 224 -33.41 -19.57 -0.72
N VAL A 225 -34.39 -19.83 -1.58
CA VAL A 225 -35.57 -18.99 -1.87
C VAL A 225 -35.37 -17.53 -1.46
N LEU A 226 -35.25 -16.68 -2.48
CA LEU A 226 -35.44 -15.23 -2.36
C LEU A 226 -36.83 -14.98 -1.76
N VAL A 227 -36.85 -14.71 -0.45
CA VAL A 227 -37.88 -13.88 0.14
C VAL A 227 -37.30 -12.49 0.18
N ASP A 228 -37.83 -11.63 -0.68
CA ASP A 228 -37.62 -10.19 -0.59
C ASP A 228 -38.19 -9.72 0.75
N ALA A 229 -37.32 -9.65 1.75
CA ALA A 229 -37.56 -8.75 2.86
C ALA A 229 -37.50 -7.34 2.27
N PRO A 230 -38.52 -6.50 2.46
CA PRO A 230 -38.52 -5.16 1.91
C PRO A 230 -37.26 -4.45 2.40
N ALA A 231 -36.56 -3.76 1.50
CA ALA A 231 -35.59 -2.77 1.90
C ALA A 231 -36.36 -1.70 2.68
N GLU A 232 -36.26 -1.73 4.01
CA GLU A 232 -36.38 -0.49 4.77
C GLU A 232 -35.24 0.40 4.26
N ASP A 233 -35.58 1.58 3.72
CA ASP A 233 -34.65 2.58 3.17
C ASP A 233 -33.78 3.20 4.28
N ASP A 234 -32.99 2.38 4.95
CA ASP A 234 -31.97 2.83 5.88
C ASP A 234 -30.75 3.26 5.04
N GLU A 235 -30.52 4.58 4.94
CA GLU A 235 -29.32 5.19 4.34
C GLU A 235 -28.01 4.53 4.82
N ARG A 236 -28.07 3.89 6.01
CA ARG A 236 -27.02 3.02 6.51
C ARG A 236 -26.60 1.98 5.48
N THR A 237 -27.46 1.16 4.88
CA THR A 237 -27.05 -0.02 4.09
C THR A 237 -26.98 0.17 2.57
N GLN A 238 -27.26 1.38 2.06
CA GLN A 238 -27.32 1.68 0.62
C GLN A 238 -26.13 1.15 -0.22
N PHE A 239 -24.91 1.19 0.33
CA PHE A 239 -23.69 0.74 -0.35
C PHE A 239 -23.11 -0.57 0.24
N ASP A 240 -23.79 -1.21 1.20
CA ASP A 240 -23.30 -2.43 1.83
C ASP A 240 -23.67 -3.66 0.99
N VAL A 241 -22.65 -4.37 0.52
CA VAL A 241 -22.80 -5.59 -0.26
C VAL A 241 -22.94 -6.80 0.67
N LYS A 242 -23.96 -7.62 0.43
CA LYS A 242 -24.18 -8.89 1.12
C LYS A 242 -23.00 -9.85 0.88
N TYR A 243 -22.29 -10.23 1.95
CA TYR A 243 -21.03 -10.97 1.92
C TYR A 243 -19.84 -10.23 1.26
N GLY A 244 -19.94 -8.92 1.10
CA GLY A 244 -18.89 -8.06 0.57
C GLY A 244 -17.66 -7.93 1.47
N VAL A 245 -16.63 -7.29 0.94
CA VAL A 245 -15.35 -6.99 1.60
C VAL A 245 -15.07 -5.49 1.59
N SER A 246 -14.15 -5.03 2.44
CA SER A 246 -13.84 -3.61 2.64
C SER A 246 -12.54 -3.20 1.94
N HIS A 247 -12.39 -1.90 1.63
CA HIS A 247 -11.13 -1.38 1.09
C HIS A 247 -9.95 -1.59 2.03
N GLY A 248 -10.19 -1.52 3.34
CA GLY A 248 -9.17 -1.63 4.37
C GLY A 248 -9.58 -2.57 5.50
N TYR A 249 -9.18 -2.20 6.72
CA TYR A 249 -9.55 -2.89 7.95
C TYR A 249 -9.87 -1.87 9.04
N TRP A 250 -10.70 -2.27 10.01
CA TRP A 250 -10.91 -1.54 11.28
C TRP A 250 -9.60 -1.05 11.96
N LYS A 251 -8.50 -1.80 11.82
CA LYS A 251 -7.18 -1.40 12.35
C LYS A 251 -6.58 -0.15 11.67
N ASP A 252 -6.99 0.20 10.44
CA ASP A 252 -6.53 1.43 9.78
C ASP A 252 -7.00 2.67 10.53
N LEU A 253 -8.26 2.69 11.00
CA LEU A 253 -8.81 3.78 11.82
C LEU A 253 -7.97 4.01 13.09
N LEU A 254 -7.65 2.93 13.80
CA LEU A 254 -6.82 3.00 15.02
C LEU A 254 -5.36 3.41 14.70
N ASN A 255 -4.83 3.01 13.55
CA ASN A 255 -3.48 3.40 13.12
C ASN A 255 -3.42 4.89 12.76
N ILE A 256 -4.41 5.41 12.04
CA ILE A 256 -4.55 6.84 11.72
C ILE A 256 -4.67 7.66 13.01
N LEU A 257 -5.53 7.23 13.94
CA LEU A 257 -5.68 7.89 15.24
C LEU A 257 -4.39 7.88 16.06
N ALA A 258 -3.66 6.75 16.09
CA ALA A 258 -2.37 6.65 16.76
C ALA A 258 -1.31 7.57 16.11
N LEU A 259 -1.26 7.65 14.78
CA LEU A 259 -0.37 8.60 14.09
C LEU A 259 -0.72 10.05 14.44
N ALA A 260 -2.01 10.41 14.49
CA ALA A 260 -2.46 11.75 14.85
C ALA A 260 -2.11 12.10 16.31
N ALA A 261 -2.34 11.16 17.23
CA ALA A 261 -2.03 11.31 18.66
C ALA A 261 -0.53 11.60 18.90
N ASN A 262 0.36 10.95 18.13
CA ASN A 262 1.80 11.20 18.19
C ASN A 262 2.26 12.39 17.31
N GLY A 263 1.36 13.05 16.56
CA GLY A 263 1.71 14.17 15.65
C GLY A 263 2.42 13.74 14.35
N LYS A 264 2.35 12.46 14.03
CA LYS A 264 3.00 11.80 12.87
C LYS A 264 2.03 11.48 11.73
N LEU A 265 0.77 11.91 11.81
CA LEU A 265 -0.18 11.91 10.69
C LEU A 265 0.13 13.09 9.76
N ASN A 266 1.05 12.86 8.81
CA ASN A 266 1.63 13.86 7.91
C ASN A 266 2.26 13.15 6.70
N VAL A 267 2.15 13.74 5.51
CA VAL A 267 2.79 13.30 4.25
C VAL A 267 4.30 13.07 4.38
N LEU A 268 4.96 13.97 5.13
CA LEU A 268 6.41 13.98 5.32
C LEU A 268 6.89 13.03 6.43
N ALA A 269 5.98 12.55 7.29
CA ALA A 269 6.34 11.65 8.39
C ALA A 269 6.37 10.20 7.90
N ASN A 270 7.27 9.39 8.45
CA ASN A 270 7.26 7.96 8.20
C ASN A 270 6.30 7.27 9.20
N PRO A 271 5.24 6.58 8.75
CA PRO A 271 4.34 5.87 9.66
C PRO A 271 5.05 4.82 10.53
N ARG A 272 6.22 4.31 10.12
CA ARG A 272 7.03 3.34 10.88
C ARG A 272 7.60 3.91 12.19
N ASP A 273 7.70 5.23 12.33
CA ASP A 273 8.15 5.89 13.58
C ASP A 273 7.26 5.55 14.78
N VAL A 274 6.00 5.18 14.52
CA VAL A 274 4.98 4.84 15.52
C VAL A 274 4.46 3.42 15.31
N LEU A 275 4.18 3.04 14.06
CA LEU A 275 3.55 1.76 13.72
C LEU A 275 4.58 0.67 13.45
N ASN A 276 4.45 -0.46 14.14
CA ASN A 276 5.34 -1.62 14.02
C ASN A 276 6.80 -1.33 14.43
N VAL A 277 7.02 -0.40 15.37
CA VAL A 277 8.30 -0.26 16.06
C VAL A 277 8.65 -1.60 16.70
N GLU A 278 9.68 -2.28 16.19
CA GLU A 278 10.21 -3.47 16.83
C GLU A 278 10.68 -3.09 18.22
N ASN A 279 10.12 -3.73 19.26
CA ASN A 279 10.53 -3.45 20.62
C ASN A 279 12.02 -3.80 20.77
N GLU A 280 12.88 -2.79 20.95
CA GLU A 280 14.32 -2.99 21.01
C GLU A 280 14.73 -3.99 22.09
N ALA A 281 13.99 -4.11 23.20
CA ALA A 281 14.27 -5.12 24.22
C ALA A 281 14.06 -6.55 23.68
N ILE A 282 13.05 -6.75 22.82
CA ILE A 282 12.82 -8.03 22.13
C ILE A 282 13.96 -8.29 21.14
N VAL A 283 14.31 -7.33 20.28
CA VAL A 283 15.41 -7.45 19.31
C VAL A 283 16.75 -7.71 20.00
N ARG A 284 17.06 -6.97 21.08
CA ARG A 284 18.25 -7.18 21.92
C ARG A 284 18.24 -8.55 22.60
N SER A 285 17.09 -9.04 23.08
CA SER A 285 16.99 -10.39 23.68
C SER A 285 17.18 -11.51 22.64
N MET A 286 16.66 -11.34 21.42
CA MET A 286 16.89 -12.25 20.30
C MET A 286 18.35 -12.23 19.83
N LYS A 287 18.99 -11.06 19.75
CA LYS A 287 20.43 -10.94 19.49
C LYS A 287 21.27 -11.62 20.58
N ARG A 288 20.94 -11.43 21.87
CA ARG A 288 21.61 -12.13 23.00
C ARG A 288 21.44 -13.66 22.90
N ARG A 289 20.25 -14.16 22.53
CA ARG A 289 20.03 -15.60 22.29
C ARG A 289 20.85 -16.15 21.10
N ARG A 290 21.05 -15.37 20.03
CA ARG A 290 21.93 -15.76 18.91
C ARG A 290 23.42 -15.74 19.30
N LEU A 291 23.86 -14.75 20.07
CA LEU A 291 25.27 -14.61 20.50
C LEU A 291 25.69 -15.62 21.57
N GLY A 292 24.76 -16.13 22.37
CA GLY A 292 25.04 -17.13 23.42
C GLY A 292 25.45 -18.52 22.93
N TYR A 293 25.49 -18.76 21.61
CA TYR A 293 25.79 -20.08 21.04
C TYR A 293 27.23 -20.26 20.51
N SER A 294 28.08 -19.24 20.65
CA SER A 294 29.53 -19.39 20.46
C SER A 294 30.23 -19.45 21.81
N LYS A 295 30.56 -20.66 22.28
CA LYS A 295 31.50 -20.82 23.41
C LYS A 295 32.83 -20.20 22.99
N PRO A 296 33.41 -19.23 23.73
CA PRO A 296 34.76 -18.77 23.45
C PRO A 296 35.71 -19.96 23.61
N SER A 297 36.48 -20.29 22.58
CA SER A 297 37.53 -21.30 22.72
C SER A 297 38.54 -20.78 23.74
N ARG A 298 38.84 -21.59 24.76
CA ARG A 298 39.92 -21.30 25.71
C ARG A 298 41.26 -21.50 24.99
N GLY A 299 41.71 -20.48 24.27
CA GLY A 299 42.88 -20.54 23.39
C GLY A 299 43.80 -19.33 23.53
N ARG A 300 44.96 -19.55 24.16
CA ARG A 300 46.22 -18.79 24.00
C ARG A 300 46.21 -17.30 24.40
N ARG A 301 46.63 -17.02 25.65
CA ARG A 301 47.25 -15.74 26.03
C ARG A 301 48.43 -15.45 25.08
N GLN A 302 48.34 -14.40 24.25
CA GLN A 302 49.49 -13.79 23.61
C GLN A 302 49.87 -12.51 24.36
N ARG A 303 51.11 -12.47 24.89
CA ARG A 303 51.70 -11.27 25.48
C ARG A 303 51.84 -10.22 24.38
N ARG A 304 51.18 -9.06 24.52
CA ARG A 304 51.61 -7.84 23.82
C ARG A 304 52.53 -7.04 24.73
N THR A 305 53.69 -6.72 24.19
CA THR A 305 54.81 -6.05 24.85
C THR A 305 54.54 -4.56 25.06
N ARG A 306 55.14 -4.00 26.11
CA ARG A 306 55.17 -2.54 26.33
C ARG A 306 55.97 -1.86 25.21
N GLY A 307 55.31 -1.02 24.42
CA GLY A 307 55.94 -0.04 23.55
C GLY A 307 55.81 1.36 24.18
N ARG A 308 56.93 2.07 24.32
CA ARG A 308 57.01 3.39 24.98
C ARG A 308 57.32 4.44 23.92
N GLY A 309 56.47 5.45 23.78
CA GLY A 309 56.65 6.57 22.86
C GLY A 309 55.36 7.37 22.76
N GLY A 310 55.40 8.64 23.13
CA GLY A 310 54.21 9.49 23.16
C GLY A 310 54.41 10.78 22.37
N ALA A 311 53.30 11.44 22.06
CA ALA A 311 53.23 12.88 21.82
C ALA A 311 51.80 13.33 22.13
N ALA A 312 51.65 14.41 22.89
CA ALA A 312 50.34 14.89 23.32
C ALA A 312 49.70 15.81 22.28
N ARG A 313 48.37 15.72 22.15
CA ARG A 313 47.49 16.86 21.85
C ARG A 313 46.25 16.75 22.71
N GLY A 314 46.20 17.57 23.77
CA GLY A 314 45.02 17.69 24.64
C GLY A 314 43.90 18.48 23.95
N GLY A 315 42.65 18.15 24.26
CA GLY A 315 41.50 18.63 23.50
C GLY A 315 40.13 18.46 24.16
N ARG A 316 40.02 18.76 25.46
CA ARG A 316 38.77 19.23 26.11
C ARG A 316 37.52 18.33 25.98
N GLN A 317 37.57 17.14 26.58
CA GLN A 317 36.40 16.29 26.87
C GLN A 317 36.56 15.68 28.27
N ASP A 318 36.06 16.37 29.32
CA ASP A 318 36.30 15.93 30.72
C ASP A 318 35.19 16.39 31.71
N ALA A 319 33.96 16.56 31.23
CA ALA A 319 32.79 16.91 32.07
C ALA A 319 31.56 16.02 31.85
N THR A 320 31.51 15.26 30.75
CA THR A 320 30.39 14.37 30.41
C THR A 320 30.69 12.89 30.62
N GLU A 321 31.96 12.48 30.65
CA GLU A 321 32.32 11.07 30.89
C GLU A 321 32.18 10.68 32.37
N THR A 322 32.67 11.52 33.29
CA THR A 322 32.55 11.32 34.75
C THR A 322 31.10 11.10 35.21
N ALA A 323 30.17 11.99 34.84
CA ALA A 323 28.74 11.85 35.16
C ALA A 323 28.08 10.59 34.53
N THR A 324 28.66 10.04 33.47
CA THR A 324 28.18 8.81 32.81
C THR A 324 28.79 7.54 33.44
N GLU A 325 29.98 7.64 34.02
CA GLU A 325 30.63 6.56 34.77
C GLU A 325 30.11 6.45 36.20
N GLU A 326 29.82 7.55 36.88
CA GLU A 326 29.18 7.56 38.21
C GLU A 326 27.81 6.90 38.16
N LYS A 327 26.95 7.25 37.19
CA LYS A 327 25.65 6.59 36.98
C LYS A 327 25.78 5.08 36.74
N LYS A 328 26.79 4.63 35.98
CA LYS A 328 27.05 3.19 35.78
C LYS A 328 27.54 2.49 37.05
N GLN A 329 28.29 3.19 37.91
CA GLN A 329 28.74 2.64 39.19
C GLN A 329 27.63 2.60 40.25
N GLU A 330 26.65 3.51 40.21
CA GLU A 330 25.43 3.42 41.01
C GLU A 330 24.47 2.34 40.50
N GLU A 331 24.19 2.26 39.19
CA GLU A 331 23.37 1.20 38.60
C GLU A 331 23.90 -0.21 38.91
N ALA A 332 25.23 -0.36 39.04
CA ALA A 332 25.88 -1.62 39.43
C ALA A 332 25.71 -2.01 40.91
N LYS A 333 25.25 -1.10 41.78
CA LYS A 333 24.99 -1.37 43.21
C LYS A 333 23.53 -1.69 43.52
N LYS A 334 22.60 -1.37 42.62
CA LYS A 334 21.16 -1.60 42.82
C LYS A 334 20.82 -3.09 42.79
N THR A 335 19.99 -3.53 43.72
CA THR A 335 19.47 -4.90 43.74
C THR A 335 18.52 -5.13 42.55
N PRO A 336 18.34 -6.39 42.11
CA PRO A 336 17.38 -6.71 41.05
C PRO A 336 15.92 -6.33 41.35
N GLN A 337 15.58 -6.06 42.61
CA GLN A 337 14.26 -5.59 43.04
C GLN A 337 14.13 -4.07 42.87
N GLU A 338 15.13 -3.28 43.27
CA GLU A 338 15.17 -1.82 43.06
C GLU A 338 15.15 -1.49 41.56
N ILE A 339 15.96 -2.17 40.76
CA ILE A 339 15.96 -2.03 39.29
C ILE A 339 14.57 -2.34 38.70
N GLN A 340 13.84 -3.32 39.24
CA GLN A 340 12.46 -3.59 38.82
C GLN A 340 11.46 -2.53 39.28
N CYS A 341 11.68 -1.88 40.42
CA CYS A 341 10.83 -0.81 40.93
C CYS A 341 10.99 0.46 40.08
N GLU A 342 12.22 0.91 39.87
CA GLU A 342 12.53 2.06 39.01
C GLU A 342 12.02 1.86 37.58
N GLN A 343 12.19 0.65 37.02
CA GLN A 343 11.62 0.33 35.70
C GLN A 343 10.09 0.28 35.68
N ARG A 344 9.42 0.00 36.81
CA ARG A 344 7.95 0.13 36.90
C ARG A 344 7.58 1.60 36.92
N GLU A 345 8.18 2.39 37.79
CA GLU A 345 7.95 3.82 37.96
C GLU A 345 8.18 4.59 36.64
N GLN A 346 9.31 4.39 35.97
CA GLN A 346 9.58 4.95 34.63
C GLN A 346 8.46 4.63 33.63
N ARG A 347 7.97 3.38 33.61
CA ARG A 347 6.83 3.01 32.75
C ARG A 347 5.51 3.63 33.18
N HIS A 348 5.29 3.89 34.47
CA HIS A 348 4.10 4.61 34.95
C HIS A 348 4.16 6.10 34.56
N GLU A 349 5.34 6.70 34.65
CA GLU A 349 5.58 8.08 34.29
C GLU A 349 5.48 8.32 32.77
N GLU A 350 6.14 7.49 31.95
CA GLU A 350 5.96 7.50 30.49
C GLU A 350 4.50 7.30 30.04
N ARG A 351 3.69 6.60 30.83
CA ARG A 351 2.25 6.40 30.57
C ARG A 351 1.46 7.65 30.93
N ARG A 352 1.77 8.29 32.07
CA ARG A 352 1.14 9.55 32.51
C ARG A 352 1.42 10.67 31.52
N GLN A 353 2.68 10.88 31.14
CA GLN A 353 3.07 11.88 30.13
C GLN A 353 2.37 11.65 28.78
N ARG A 354 2.24 10.39 28.35
CA ARG A 354 1.47 10.05 27.12
C ARG A 354 -0.02 10.30 27.25
N HIS A 355 -0.60 10.01 28.42
CA HIS A 355 -1.99 10.30 28.71
C HIS A 355 -2.26 11.81 28.66
N ASP A 356 -1.49 12.58 29.41
CA ASP A 356 -1.68 14.02 29.56
C ASP A 356 -1.49 14.74 28.21
N ALA A 357 -0.48 14.35 27.42
CA ALA A 357 -0.27 14.87 26.07
C ALA A 357 -1.39 14.52 25.07
N VAL A 358 -2.13 13.42 25.26
CA VAL A 358 -3.29 13.07 24.42
C VAL A 358 -4.54 13.82 24.87
N VAL A 359 -4.75 13.97 26.18
CA VAL A 359 -5.81 14.78 26.78
C VAL A 359 -5.66 16.25 26.37
N GLU A 360 -4.46 16.81 26.48
CA GLU A 360 -4.12 18.16 26.01
C GLU A 360 -4.46 18.33 24.52
N ARG A 361 -4.07 17.38 23.67
CA ARG A 361 -4.38 17.42 22.22
C ARG A 361 -5.88 17.35 21.94
N PHE A 362 -6.63 16.55 22.69
CA PHE A 362 -8.10 16.45 22.55
C PHE A 362 -8.79 17.76 22.95
N SER A 363 -8.30 18.42 24.00
CA SER A 363 -8.80 19.72 24.45
C SER A 363 -8.43 20.86 23.49
N THR A 364 -7.19 20.87 22.98
CA THR A 364 -6.62 22.00 22.23
C THR A 364 -6.81 21.95 20.71
N LYS A 365 -6.89 20.77 20.08
CA LYS A 365 -6.85 20.63 18.60
C LYS A 365 -8.16 20.07 18.05
N SER A 366 -9.00 20.93 17.48
CA SER A 366 -10.29 20.58 16.87
C SER A 366 -10.18 19.44 15.85
N LYS A 367 -9.25 19.54 14.88
CA LYS A 367 -8.98 18.47 13.89
C LYS A 367 -8.70 17.10 14.56
N TYR A 368 -7.98 17.07 15.68
CA TYR A 368 -7.68 15.83 16.41
C TYR A 368 -8.90 15.32 17.19
N ARG A 369 -9.62 16.22 17.88
CA ARG A 369 -10.86 15.91 18.59
C ARG A 369 -11.92 15.32 17.64
N ALA A 370 -12.14 15.96 16.50
CA ALA A 370 -13.04 15.50 15.44
C ALA A 370 -12.68 14.08 14.94
N LEU A 371 -11.39 13.82 14.67
CA LEU A 371 -10.89 12.49 14.29
C LEU A 371 -11.08 11.45 15.40
N TYR A 372 -10.74 11.80 16.64
CA TYR A 372 -10.88 10.93 17.80
C TYR A 372 -12.34 10.49 17.98
N LEU A 373 -13.26 11.45 18.01
CA LEU A 373 -14.69 11.21 18.18
C LEU A 373 -15.26 10.34 17.06
N THR A 374 -14.87 10.63 15.81
CA THR A 374 -15.30 9.85 14.64
C THR A 374 -14.86 8.39 14.76
N VAL A 375 -13.60 8.13 15.12
CA VAL A 375 -13.09 6.75 15.29
C VAL A 375 -13.74 6.05 16.48
N ALA A 376 -13.92 6.72 17.62
CA ALA A 376 -14.57 6.14 18.80
C ALA A 376 -16.02 5.71 18.49
N ARG A 377 -16.79 6.59 17.82
CA ARG A 377 -18.16 6.31 17.40
C ARG A 377 -18.26 5.14 16.43
N LEU A 378 -17.46 5.12 15.35
CA LEU A 378 -17.48 4.03 14.38
C LEU A 378 -17.24 2.66 15.04
N PHE A 379 -16.33 2.58 16.01
CA PHE A 379 -16.11 1.35 16.77
C PHE A 379 -17.29 1.01 17.69
N ALA A 380 -17.81 1.98 18.44
CA ALA A 380 -18.92 1.74 19.37
C ALA A 380 -20.20 1.31 18.66
N GLU A 381 -20.60 2.03 17.60
CA GLU A 381 -21.79 1.77 16.77
C GLU A 381 -21.74 0.33 16.20
N GLN A 382 -20.62 -0.09 15.60
CA GLN A 382 -20.48 -1.45 15.08
C GLN A 382 -20.40 -2.53 16.19
N LEU A 383 -19.70 -2.27 17.29
CA LEU A 383 -19.59 -3.24 18.38
C LEU A 383 -20.94 -3.47 19.08
N GLN A 384 -21.78 -2.44 19.20
CA GLN A 384 -23.15 -2.58 19.70
C GLN A 384 -24.00 -3.44 18.77
N ALA A 385 -23.92 -3.23 17.45
CA ALA A 385 -24.60 -4.06 16.45
C ALA A 385 -24.11 -5.53 16.47
N ASP A 386 -22.79 -5.75 16.50
CA ASP A 386 -22.18 -7.07 16.59
C ASP A 386 -22.60 -7.82 17.89
N LEU A 387 -22.71 -7.10 19.02
CA LEU A 387 -23.16 -7.68 20.29
C LEU A 387 -24.66 -7.97 20.33
N ALA A 388 -25.49 -7.12 19.72
CA ALA A 388 -26.91 -7.40 19.55
C ALA A 388 -27.11 -8.67 18.69
N ALA A 389 -26.38 -8.80 17.59
CA ALA A 389 -26.37 -10.00 16.76
C ALA A 389 -25.88 -11.24 17.53
N LEU A 390 -24.82 -11.12 18.33
CA LEU A 390 -24.30 -12.22 19.17
C LEU A 390 -25.28 -12.68 20.26
N ARG A 391 -25.99 -11.73 20.88
CA ARG A 391 -26.98 -12.00 21.93
C ARG A 391 -28.31 -12.50 21.37
N SER A 392 -28.62 -12.21 20.10
CA SER A 392 -29.82 -12.72 19.43
C SER A 392 -29.83 -14.25 19.32
N ASN A 393 -31.03 -14.84 19.27
CA ASN A 393 -31.19 -16.26 18.95
C ASN A 393 -31.10 -16.57 17.44
N ASN A 394 -30.87 -15.57 16.59
CA ASN A 394 -30.83 -15.73 15.14
C ASN A 394 -29.45 -16.23 14.65
N SER A 395 -29.41 -17.47 14.15
CA SER A 395 -28.20 -18.07 13.58
C SER A 395 -27.67 -17.32 12.35
N LYS A 396 -28.55 -16.70 11.54
CA LYS A 396 -28.12 -15.86 10.39
C LYS A 396 -27.42 -14.60 10.88
N ALA A 397 -27.96 -13.90 11.88
CA ALA A 397 -27.34 -12.71 12.48
C ALA A 397 -25.97 -13.03 13.12
N LYS A 398 -25.83 -14.19 13.77
CA LYS A 398 -24.53 -14.67 14.28
C LYS A 398 -23.50 -14.92 13.17
N LYS A 399 -23.92 -15.30 11.96
CA LYS A 399 -23.02 -15.46 10.80
C LYS A 399 -22.62 -14.12 10.17
N SER A 400 -23.37 -13.04 10.38
CA SER A 400 -23.08 -11.69 9.85
C SER A 400 -22.31 -10.77 10.80
N ILE A 401 -21.85 -11.27 11.96
CA ILE A 401 -21.02 -10.49 12.90
C ILE A 401 -19.73 -10.02 12.22
N SER A 402 -19.42 -8.73 12.36
CA SER A 402 -18.31 -8.11 11.65
C SER A 402 -16.93 -8.48 12.24
N LEU A 403 -15.87 -8.16 11.51
CA LEU A 403 -14.49 -8.25 12.01
C LEU A 403 -14.10 -7.11 12.97
N CYS A 404 -15.03 -6.25 13.40
CA CYS A 404 -14.75 -5.16 14.34
C CYS A 404 -14.22 -5.71 15.68
N GLY A 405 -14.89 -6.72 16.26
CA GLY A 405 -14.45 -7.36 17.51
C GLY A 405 -13.05 -7.96 17.46
N LYS A 406 -12.58 -8.42 16.28
CA LYS A 406 -11.18 -8.85 16.09
C LYS A 406 -10.22 -7.67 16.28
N TRP A 407 -10.48 -6.56 15.60
CA TRP A 407 -9.59 -5.40 15.55
C TRP A 407 -9.76 -4.39 16.69
N ALA A 408 -10.84 -4.50 17.48
CA ALA A 408 -11.15 -3.64 18.60
C ALA A 408 -9.94 -3.43 19.55
N PRO A 409 -9.65 -2.17 19.96
CA PRO A 409 -8.48 -1.88 20.77
C PRO A 409 -8.52 -2.66 22.10
N SER A 410 -7.36 -3.15 22.54
CA SER A 410 -7.24 -3.96 23.77
C SER A 410 -6.52 -3.19 24.87
N GLN A 411 -7.00 -3.32 26.10
CA GLN A 411 -6.54 -2.56 27.27
C GLN A 411 -5.03 -2.70 27.53
N ASP A 412 -4.36 -1.57 27.78
CA ASP A 412 -2.89 -1.45 27.92
C ASP A 412 -2.10 -2.12 26.78
N ARG A 413 -2.66 -2.19 25.57
CA ARG A 413 -1.94 -2.58 24.34
C ARG A 413 -1.70 -1.36 23.44
N PHE A 414 -1.02 -1.58 22.32
CA PHE A 414 -0.46 -0.54 21.45
C PHE A 414 -1.40 0.66 21.21
N HIS A 415 -2.60 0.44 20.66
CA HIS A 415 -3.52 1.52 20.33
C HIS A 415 -4.02 2.28 21.57
N ASP A 416 -4.40 1.58 22.64
CA ASP A 416 -4.84 2.17 23.91
C ASP A 416 -3.72 3.03 24.52
N ARG A 417 -2.47 2.54 24.55
CA ARG A 417 -1.28 3.28 25.04
C ARG A 417 -0.93 4.55 24.27
N HIS A 418 -1.43 4.72 23.05
CA HIS A 418 -1.19 5.92 22.24
C HIS A 418 -2.43 6.81 22.09
N THR A 419 -3.62 6.34 22.46
CA THR A 419 -4.88 7.05 22.15
C THR A 419 -5.88 7.07 23.29
N PHE A 420 -5.84 6.12 24.24
CA PHE A 420 -6.82 5.94 25.31
C PHE A 420 -8.29 5.79 24.83
N VAL A 421 -8.49 5.54 23.52
CA VAL A 421 -9.80 5.50 22.85
C VAL A 421 -10.78 4.48 23.43
N ILE A 422 -10.29 3.48 24.16
CA ILE A 422 -11.14 2.50 24.85
C ILE A 422 -12.03 3.19 25.90
N SER A 423 -11.59 4.28 26.54
CA SER A 423 -12.43 4.99 27.52
C SER A 423 -13.69 5.55 26.86
N SER A 424 -13.56 6.29 25.76
CA SER A 424 -14.71 6.86 25.06
C SER A 424 -15.55 5.82 24.31
N ILE A 425 -14.95 4.75 23.78
CA ILE A 425 -15.73 3.62 23.22
C ILE A 425 -16.56 2.96 24.34
N ALA A 426 -15.97 2.72 25.51
CA ALA A 426 -16.67 2.12 26.64
C ALA A 426 -17.76 3.05 27.21
N GLU A 427 -17.54 4.37 27.22
CA GLU A 427 -18.53 5.38 27.64
C GLU A 427 -19.73 5.46 26.69
N ILE A 428 -19.54 5.30 25.37
CA ILE A 428 -20.66 5.18 24.41
C ILE A 428 -21.39 3.83 24.61
N MET A 429 -20.65 2.74 24.79
CA MET A 429 -21.23 1.39 24.85
C MET A 429 -21.97 1.10 26.17
N TYR A 430 -21.50 1.67 27.28
CA TYR A 430 -22.07 1.50 28.62
C TYR A 430 -22.17 2.87 29.31
N PRO A 431 -23.21 3.66 28.98
CA PRO A 431 -23.56 4.86 29.74
C PRO A 431 -23.67 4.55 31.25
N ARG A 432 -23.49 5.55 32.12
CA ARG A 432 -23.42 5.33 33.57
C ARG A 432 -24.67 4.61 34.09
N GLU A 433 -25.82 5.01 33.57
CA GLU A 433 -27.17 4.48 33.87
C GLU A 433 -27.29 2.98 33.54
N SER A 434 -26.47 2.47 32.61
CA SER A 434 -26.42 1.03 32.27
C SER A 434 -25.62 0.18 33.26
N LEU A 435 -24.99 0.82 34.25
CA LEU A 435 -24.10 0.23 35.26
C LEU A 435 -24.53 0.53 36.70
N ASP A 436 -25.74 1.08 36.90
CA ASP A 436 -26.33 1.35 38.23
C ASP A 436 -26.52 0.08 39.08
N ASP A 437 -26.43 -1.12 38.47
CA ASP A 437 -26.42 -2.41 39.15
C ASP A 437 -25.08 -2.72 39.86
N VAL A 438 -24.01 -1.98 39.55
CA VAL A 438 -22.66 -2.17 40.10
C VAL A 438 -22.06 -0.88 40.67
N LEU A 439 -22.50 0.30 40.23
CA LEU A 439 -21.98 1.60 40.65
C LEU A 439 -22.90 2.28 41.67
N ALA A 440 -22.32 2.88 42.70
CA ALA A 440 -23.02 3.80 43.58
C ALA A 440 -23.15 5.20 42.95
N ALA A 441 -24.17 5.96 43.36
CA ALA A 441 -24.32 7.37 42.96
C ALA A 441 -23.12 8.24 43.39
N THR A 442 -22.37 7.82 44.41
CA THR A 442 -21.16 8.49 44.92
C THR A 442 -19.87 8.12 44.20
N ASP A 443 -19.88 7.13 43.30
CA ASP A 443 -18.66 6.66 42.66
C ASP A 443 -18.12 7.67 41.64
N ASP A 444 -16.81 7.89 41.67
CA ASP A 444 -16.14 8.86 40.83
C ASP A 444 -16.10 8.43 39.35
N ARG A 445 -15.77 9.38 38.46
CA ARG A 445 -15.70 9.13 37.01
C ARG A 445 -14.63 8.09 36.66
N GLU A 446 -13.52 8.02 37.40
CA GLU A 446 -12.48 7.02 37.14
C GLU A 446 -12.99 5.61 37.46
N THR A 447 -13.72 5.42 38.56
CA THR A 447 -14.36 4.12 38.89
C THR A 447 -15.41 3.72 37.86
N TYR A 448 -16.29 4.64 37.44
CA TYR A 448 -17.23 4.39 36.33
C TYR A 448 -16.50 3.90 35.07
N LEU A 449 -15.46 4.60 34.62
CA LEU A 449 -14.70 4.23 33.44
C LEU A 449 -13.94 2.90 33.62
N LYS A 450 -13.45 2.58 34.83
CA LYS A 450 -12.88 1.25 35.13
C LYS A 450 -13.91 0.13 34.93
N HIS A 451 -15.15 0.32 35.39
CA HIS A 451 -16.25 -0.64 35.20
C HIS A 451 -16.68 -0.76 33.73
N ALA A 452 -16.90 0.36 33.04
CA ALA A 452 -17.26 0.37 31.61
C ALA A 452 -16.19 -0.32 30.76
N ARG A 453 -14.91 -0.05 31.00
CA ARG A 453 -13.77 -0.67 30.28
C ARG A 453 -13.64 -2.17 30.56
N GLU A 454 -13.95 -2.64 31.76
CA GLU A 454 -14.02 -4.08 32.06
C GLU A 454 -15.19 -4.76 31.33
N ARG A 455 -16.37 -4.13 31.25
CA ARG A 455 -17.53 -4.67 30.51
C ARG A 455 -17.23 -4.74 29.01
N TYR A 456 -16.66 -3.67 28.44
CA TYR A 456 -16.08 -3.64 27.09
C TYR A 456 -15.10 -4.81 26.85
N ARG A 457 -14.16 -5.05 27.78
CA ARG A 457 -13.16 -6.12 27.66
C ARG A 457 -13.81 -7.51 27.62
N ARG A 458 -14.87 -7.74 28.40
CA ARG A 458 -15.64 -9.01 28.41
C ARG A 458 -16.37 -9.21 27.10
N ASP A 459 -17.09 -8.20 26.63
CA ASP A 459 -17.90 -8.28 25.40
C ASP A 459 -17.03 -8.41 24.14
N VAL A 460 -15.91 -7.68 24.04
CA VAL A 460 -14.92 -7.90 22.98
C VAL A 460 -14.29 -9.30 23.06
N SER A 461 -14.12 -9.87 24.27
CA SER A 461 -13.69 -11.27 24.41
C SER A 461 -14.76 -12.25 23.92
N ALA A 462 -16.05 -12.00 24.17
CA ALA A 462 -17.15 -12.82 23.67
C ALA A 462 -17.21 -12.82 22.13
N LEU A 463 -17.14 -11.63 21.51
CA LEU A 463 -17.04 -11.50 20.05
C LEU A 463 -15.82 -12.25 19.47
N ARG A 464 -14.66 -12.14 20.11
CA ARG A 464 -13.43 -12.87 19.69
C ARG A 464 -13.52 -14.38 19.87
N ALA A 465 -14.32 -14.87 20.81
CA ALA A 465 -14.59 -16.30 20.96
C ALA A 465 -15.48 -16.79 19.81
N HIS A 466 -16.55 -16.04 19.48
CA HIS A 466 -17.45 -16.35 18.38
C HIS A 466 -16.76 -16.33 17.01
N LEU A 467 -15.88 -15.35 16.77
CA LEU A 467 -15.06 -15.25 15.56
C LEU A 467 -13.96 -16.33 15.44
N ASP A 468 -13.85 -17.26 16.40
CA ASP A 468 -12.90 -18.38 16.46
C ASP A 468 -11.44 -18.01 16.12
N ILE A 469 -10.95 -16.88 16.64
CA ILE A 469 -9.62 -16.37 16.30
C ILE A 469 -8.51 -17.31 16.81
N VAL A 470 -7.57 -17.68 15.95
CA VAL A 470 -6.54 -18.70 16.22
C VAL A 470 -5.63 -18.32 17.39
N GLU A 471 -5.40 -17.03 17.60
CA GLU A 471 -4.57 -16.49 18.68
C GLU A 471 -5.10 -16.88 20.08
N ARG A 472 -6.41 -17.13 20.23
CA ARG A 472 -6.98 -17.66 21.48
C ARG A 472 -6.50 -19.08 21.74
N LYS A 473 -6.71 -19.99 20.78
CA LYS A 473 -6.29 -21.41 20.89
C LYS A 473 -4.79 -21.57 21.13
N ILE A 474 -3.98 -20.74 20.45
CA ILE A 474 -2.53 -20.66 20.68
C ILE A 474 -2.20 -20.21 22.12
N THR A 475 -2.93 -19.23 22.66
CA THR A 475 -2.71 -18.72 24.03
C THR A 475 -3.21 -19.70 25.11
N ASP A 476 -4.35 -20.36 24.85
CA ASP A 476 -4.97 -21.34 25.74
C ASP A 476 -4.28 -22.72 25.66
N GLY A 477 -3.35 -22.91 24.70
CA GLY A 477 -2.59 -24.15 24.50
C GLY A 477 -3.37 -25.30 23.85
N THR A 478 -4.58 -25.03 23.33
CA THR A 478 -5.49 -26.04 22.74
C THR A 478 -5.32 -26.12 21.22
N PHE A 479 -4.13 -26.58 20.81
CA PHE A 479 -3.79 -26.71 19.39
C PHE A 479 -4.67 -27.75 18.66
N ASP A 480 -5.04 -28.82 19.37
CA ASP A 480 -6.03 -29.85 18.97
C ASP A 480 -7.36 -29.30 18.42
N LYS A 481 -7.73 -28.08 18.81
CA LYS A 481 -8.99 -27.42 18.39
C LYS A 481 -8.82 -26.49 17.21
N ILE A 482 -7.61 -26.36 16.65
CA ILE A 482 -7.32 -25.46 15.52
C ILE A 482 -7.82 -26.09 14.22
N LYS A 483 -8.84 -25.47 13.64
CA LYS A 483 -9.35 -25.83 12.32
C LYS A 483 -8.49 -25.16 11.26
N TYR A 484 -7.39 -25.79 10.87
CA TYR A 484 -6.40 -25.22 9.95
C TYR A 484 -7.00 -24.70 8.63
N ASP A 485 -8.03 -25.37 8.11
CA ASP A 485 -8.79 -24.95 6.92
C ASP A 485 -9.45 -23.56 7.03
N ARG A 486 -9.65 -23.06 8.27
CA ARG A 486 -10.24 -21.74 8.55
C ARG A 486 -9.22 -20.67 8.95
N VAL A 487 -7.94 -21.03 9.09
CA VAL A 487 -6.88 -20.09 9.52
C VAL A 487 -6.49 -19.18 8.34
N PRO A 488 -6.65 -17.84 8.45
CA PRO A 488 -6.32 -16.93 7.35
C PRO A 488 -4.83 -16.95 6.99
N SER A 489 -4.49 -16.78 5.70
CA SER A 489 -3.10 -16.90 5.19
C SER A 489 -2.04 -16.09 5.96
N LEU A 490 -2.39 -14.86 6.40
CA LEU A 490 -1.50 -14.00 7.21
C LEU A 490 -1.22 -14.59 8.59
N ALA A 491 -2.24 -15.16 9.24
CA ALA A 491 -2.09 -15.85 10.52
C ALA A 491 -1.36 -17.19 10.33
N MET A 492 -1.64 -17.91 9.24
CA MET A 492 -0.93 -19.12 8.87
C MET A 492 0.58 -18.86 8.80
N ASN A 493 1.02 -17.91 7.97
CA ASN A 493 2.43 -17.54 7.84
C ASN A 493 3.06 -17.09 9.20
N ALA A 494 2.36 -16.24 9.96
CA ALA A 494 2.85 -15.76 11.25
C ALA A 494 3.04 -16.88 12.29
N TYR A 495 2.21 -17.92 12.26
CA TYR A 495 2.15 -18.98 13.26
C TYR A 495 2.61 -20.36 12.77
N THR A 496 2.95 -20.57 11.49
CA THR A 496 3.47 -21.85 10.93
C THR A 496 4.56 -22.45 11.82
N LYS A 497 5.49 -21.61 12.31
CA LYS A 497 6.55 -22.06 13.21
C LYS A 497 5.99 -22.63 14.53
N VAL A 498 5.00 -21.97 15.11
CA VAL A 498 4.38 -22.39 16.38
C VAL A 498 3.58 -23.68 16.18
N PHE A 499 2.84 -23.79 15.07
CA PHE A 499 2.13 -25.02 14.71
C PHE A 499 3.10 -26.20 14.58
N ILE A 500 4.18 -26.06 13.81
CA ILE A 500 5.19 -27.14 13.65
C ILE A 500 5.92 -27.47 14.98
N GLU A 501 6.11 -26.49 15.88
CA GLU A 501 6.72 -26.72 17.20
C GLU A 501 5.76 -27.31 18.25
N LYS A 502 4.44 -27.34 18.01
CA LYS A 502 3.42 -27.68 19.04
C LYS A 502 2.37 -28.71 18.62
N ASP A 503 2.10 -28.83 17.33
CA ASP A 503 1.03 -29.63 16.75
C ASP A 503 1.41 -30.06 15.32
N LEU A 504 2.43 -30.91 15.24
CA LEU A 504 3.00 -31.35 13.98
C LEU A 504 2.03 -32.24 13.19
N GLU A 505 1.32 -33.12 13.88
CA GLU A 505 0.52 -34.21 13.30
C GLU A 505 -0.71 -33.69 12.54
N HIS A 506 -1.58 -32.92 13.21
CA HIS A 506 -2.75 -32.31 12.55
C HIS A 506 -2.37 -31.28 11.48
N PHE A 507 -1.21 -30.63 11.64
CA PHE A 507 -0.69 -29.70 10.64
C PHE A 507 -0.18 -30.43 9.39
N GLU A 508 0.55 -31.54 9.55
CA GLU A 508 1.02 -32.40 8.44
C GLU A 508 -0.18 -33.02 7.69
N GLU A 509 -1.19 -33.53 8.39
CA GLU A 509 -2.43 -34.01 7.77
C GLU A 509 -3.15 -32.91 6.97
N TYR A 510 -3.21 -31.68 7.51
CA TYR A 510 -3.77 -30.54 6.78
C TYR A 510 -2.98 -30.21 5.51
N LEU A 511 -1.64 -30.21 5.56
CA LEU A 511 -0.81 -30.00 4.36
C LEU A 511 -1.02 -31.11 3.33
N ASP A 512 -1.16 -32.37 3.75
CA ASP A 512 -1.51 -33.49 2.89
C ASP A 512 -2.89 -33.34 2.25
N ARG A 513 -3.88 -32.76 2.96
CA ARG A 513 -5.19 -32.43 2.36
C ARG A 513 -5.08 -31.29 1.34
N VAL A 514 -4.22 -30.29 1.58
CA VAL A 514 -3.98 -29.17 0.65
C VAL A 514 -3.23 -29.63 -0.60
N THR A 515 -2.16 -30.44 -0.48
CA THR A 515 -1.41 -30.94 -1.65
C THR A 515 -2.25 -31.87 -2.53
N ARG A 516 -3.18 -32.64 -1.94
CA ARG A 516 -4.15 -33.47 -2.66
C ARG A 516 -5.35 -32.68 -3.23
N GLY A 517 -5.36 -31.35 -3.12
CA GLY A 517 -6.45 -30.48 -3.59
C GLY A 517 -7.77 -30.62 -2.81
N LYS A 518 -7.78 -31.32 -1.67
CA LYS A 518 -8.97 -31.54 -0.83
C LYS A 518 -9.25 -30.40 0.15
N SER A 519 -8.35 -29.43 0.25
CA SER A 519 -8.52 -28.20 1.02
C SER A 519 -7.73 -27.05 0.38
N THR A 520 -8.14 -25.81 0.64
CA THR A 520 -7.48 -24.59 0.16
C THR A 520 -7.04 -23.73 1.34
N ILE A 521 -5.93 -23.00 1.18
CA ILE A 521 -5.42 -22.15 2.27
C ILE A 521 -6.24 -20.85 2.30
N SER A 522 -7.18 -20.79 3.25
CA SER A 522 -8.18 -19.73 3.31
C SER A 522 -7.58 -18.32 3.39
N GLY A 523 -8.19 -17.40 2.64
CA GLY A 523 -7.92 -15.97 2.74
C GLY A 523 -6.55 -15.54 2.21
N ALA A 524 -6.10 -16.08 1.07
CA ALA A 524 -4.86 -15.64 0.39
C ALA A 524 -4.84 -14.10 0.24
N THR A 525 -4.07 -13.43 1.10
CA THR A 525 -3.86 -11.97 1.13
C THR A 525 -2.37 -11.64 1.11
N MET A 526 -1.55 -12.62 0.72
CA MET A 526 -0.12 -12.46 0.49
C MET A 526 0.09 -11.91 -0.91
N LEU A 527 1.01 -10.95 -1.06
CA LEU A 527 1.42 -10.45 -2.36
C LEU A 527 2.24 -11.52 -3.11
N PRO A 528 2.22 -11.54 -4.46
CA PRO A 528 3.06 -12.43 -5.26
C PRO A 528 4.54 -12.36 -4.85
N SER A 529 5.05 -11.14 -4.61
CA SER A 529 6.42 -10.88 -4.19
C SER A 529 6.79 -11.55 -2.86
N THR A 530 5.90 -11.50 -1.87
CA THR A 530 6.13 -12.12 -0.55
C THR A 530 6.08 -13.65 -0.64
N LEU A 531 5.24 -14.22 -1.53
CA LEU A 531 5.23 -15.67 -1.79
C LEU A 531 6.50 -16.12 -2.50
N VAL A 532 6.92 -15.43 -3.56
CA VAL A 532 8.19 -15.68 -4.26
C VAL A 532 9.36 -15.62 -3.29
N LYS A 533 9.43 -14.59 -2.43
CA LYS A 533 10.51 -14.44 -1.46
C LYS A 533 10.54 -15.54 -0.40
N GLN A 534 9.39 -16.12 -0.04
CA GLN A 534 9.34 -17.31 0.82
C GLN A 534 9.66 -18.61 0.06
N ALA A 535 9.38 -18.66 -1.24
CA ALA A 535 9.71 -19.78 -2.12
C ALA A 535 11.21 -19.90 -2.44
N LYS A 536 12.02 -18.84 -2.25
CA LYS A 536 13.49 -18.81 -2.36
C LYS A 536 14.23 -19.62 -1.26
N TYR A 537 13.65 -20.74 -0.86
CA TYR A 537 14.24 -21.70 0.06
C TYR A 537 15.20 -22.63 -0.69
N ARG A 538 16.40 -22.87 -0.14
CA ARG A 538 17.37 -23.77 -0.76
C ARG A 538 16.93 -25.24 -0.64
N VAL A 539 16.54 -25.82 -1.76
CA VAL A 539 16.35 -27.28 -1.89
C VAL A 539 17.73 -27.95 -1.77
N LEU A 540 17.93 -28.73 -0.70
CA LEU A 540 19.14 -29.52 -0.49
C LEU A 540 18.99 -30.91 -1.12
N THR A 541 20.08 -31.42 -1.73
CA THR A 541 20.09 -32.74 -2.37
C THR A 541 20.01 -33.87 -1.35
N ALA A 542 19.55 -35.05 -1.77
CA ALA A 542 19.42 -36.22 -0.89
C ALA A 542 20.74 -36.64 -0.19
N GLU A 543 21.88 -36.34 -0.81
CA GLU A 543 23.22 -36.59 -0.26
C GLU A 543 23.57 -35.58 0.84
N GLN A 544 23.21 -34.30 0.66
CA GLN A 544 23.35 -33.26 1.68
C GLN A 544 22.44 -33.51 2.89
N LYS A 545 21.27 -34.15 2.70
CA LYS A 545 20.39 -34.57 3.81
C LYS A 545 21.04 -35.61 4.73
N LYS A 546 21.88 -36.52 4.19
CA LYS A 546 22.51 -37.61 4.95
C LYS A 546 23.63 -37.17 5.91
N THR A 547 24.23 -36.00 5.69
CA THR A 547 25.35 -35.48 6.50
C THR A 547 24.92 -34.48 7.57
N MET A 548 23.63 -34.19 7.69
CA MET A 548 23.10 -33.18 8.61
C MET A 548 22.86 -33.69 10.04
N LEU A 549 23.17 -32.83 11.01
CA LEU A 549 22.83 -33.03 12.43
C LEU A 549 21.30 -33.11 12.63
N PRO A 550 20.78 -33.85 13.63
CA PRO A 550 19.33 -33.99 13.87
C PRO A 550 18.55 -32.67 13.95
N ARG A 551 19.18 -31.62 14.51
CA ARG A 551 18.60 -30.27 14.56
C ARG A 551 18.46 -29.61 13.19
N ALA A 552 19.44 -29.81 12.30
CA ALA A 552 19.39 -29.32 10.93
C ALA A 552 18.36 -30.10 10.10
N LEU A 553 18.16 -31.39 10.39
CA LEU A 553 17.07 -32.19 9.80
C LEU A 553 15.67 -31.66 10.22
N THR A 554 15.50 -31.23 11.48
CA THR A 554 14.26 -30.56 11.93
C THR A 554 14.07 -29.20 11.25
N GLU A 555 15.13 -28.39 11.12
CA GLU A 555 15.09 -27.12 10.39
C GLU A 555 14.85 -27.31 8.87
N TYR A 556 15.24 -28.46 8.31
CA TYR A 556 14.96 -28.86 6.93
C TYR A 556 13.49 -29.25 6.74
N LYS A 557 12.93 -30.14 7.57
CA LYS A 557 11.49 -30.49 7.55
C LYS A 557 10.60 -29.25 7.71
N LEU A 558 10.99 -28.33 8.59
CA LEU A 558 10.35 -27.02 8.76
C LEU A 558 10.36 -26.17 7.47
N GLY A 559 11.38 -26.31 6.63
CA GLY A 559 11.46 -25.65 5.31
C GLY A 559 10.59 -26.32 4.25
N GLU A 560 10.57 -27.65 4.23
CA GLU A 560 9.75 -28.47 3.31
C GLU A 560 8.25 -28.23 3.52
N MET A 561 7.77 -28.28 4.77
CA MET A 561 6.39 -27.94 5.12
C MET A 561 6.03 -26.49 4.76
N LYS A 562 6.97 -25.54 4.88
CA LYS A 562 6.77 -24.15 4.44
C LYS A 562 6.65 -24.03 2.93
N ALA A 563 7.45 -24.76 2.16
CA ALA A 563 7.37 -24.75 0.70
C ALA A 563 6.00 -25.28 0.20
N GLN A 564 5.45 -26.29 0.89
CA GLN A 564 4.08 -26.77 0.66
C GLN A 564 3.02 -25.69 0.97
N VAL A 565 3.10 -25.03 2.14
CA VAL A 565 2.21 -23.90 2.50
C VAL A 565 2.26 -22.80 1.44
N VAL A 566 3.47 -22.39 1.03
CA VAL A 566 3.68 -21.32 0.05
C VAL A 566 3.12 -21.70 -1.31
N SER A 567 3.32 -22.95 -1.77
CA SER A 567 2.75 -23.45 -3.03
C SER A 567 1.21 -23.54 -2.98
N GLY A 568 0.63 -23.98 -1.86
CA GLY A 568 -0.83 -23.97 -1.69
C GLY A 568 -1.43 -22.54 -1.67
N GLN A 569 -0.72 -21.58 -1.09
CA GLN A 569 -1.11 -20.17 -1.12
C GLN A 569 -1.02 -19.57 -2.53
N TRP A 570 0.01 -19.95 -3.30
CA TRP A 570 0.17 -19.57 -4.70
C TRP A 570 -0.97 -20.09 -5.58
N ASN A 571 -1.26 -21.40 -5.51
CA ASN A 571 -2.34 -21.99 -6.30
C ASN A 571 -3.70 -21.34 -5.98
N THR A 572 -3.96 -21.04 -4.70
CA THR A 572 -5.18 -20.33 -4.27
C THR A 572 -5.23 -18.87 -4.78
N LEU A 573 -4.08 -18.21 -4.92
CA LEU A 573 -3.96 -16.87 -5.48
C LEU A 573 -4.23 -16.86 -7.00
N VAL A 574 -3.63 -17.79 -7.74
CA VAL A 574 -3.81 -17.94 -9.19
C VAL A 574 -5.28 -18.25 -9.53
N GLN A 575 -5.90 -19.21 -8.83
CA GLN A 575 -7.30 -19.56 -9.08
C GLN A 575 -8.25 -18.37 -8.87
N ARG A 576 -8.12 -17.63 -7.76
CA ARG A 576 -8.94 -16.41 -7.53
C ARG A 576 -8.87 -15.39 -8.68
N ILE A 577 -7.71 -15.32 -9.33
CA ILE A 577 -7.50 -14.38 -10.42
C ILE A 577 -8.16 -14.91 -11.70
N LYS A 578 -8.06 -16.21 -11.99
CA LYS A 578 -8.86 -16.87 -13.04
C LYS A 578 -10.37 -16.73 -12.81
N ASP A 579 -10.83 -16.86 -11.57
CA ASP A 579 -12.23 -16.61 -11.16
C ASP A 579 -12.69 -15.15 -11.44
N SER A 580 -11.75 -14.24 -11.67
CA SER A 580 -12.03 -12.83 -11.97
C SER A 580 -12.07 -12.51 -13.47
N GLY A 581 -11.62 -13.43 -14.32
CA GLY A 581 -11.42 -13.28 -15.76
C GLY A 581 -10.11 -13.92 -16.23
N THR A 582 -9.96 -14.12 -17.53
CA THR A 582 -8.69 -14.56 -18.14
C THR A 582 -7.98 -13.40 -18.84
N LEU A 583 -6.73 -13.63 -19.23
CA LEU A 583 -5.98 -12.74 -20.12
C LEU A 583 -5.81 -13.48 -21.45
N SER A 584 -6.41 -13.00 -22.53
CA SER A 584 -6.03 -13.45 -23.88
C SER A 584 -4.79 -12.69 -24.38
N SER A 585 -4.04 -13.33 -25.28
CA SER A 585 -2.98 -12.72 -26.11
C SER A 585 -2.03 -11.76 -25.36
N SER A 586 -1.64 -12.11 -24.13
CA SER A 586 -0.87 -11.26 -23.21
C SER A 586 0.48 -11.89 -22.85
N ILE A 587 1.56 -11.11 -22.80
CA ILE A 587 2.87 -11.61 -22.34
C ILE A 587 3.51 -10.67 -21.32
N ALA A 588 4.28 -11.23 -20.38
CA ALA A 588 5.05 -10.48 -19.40
C ALA A 588 6.52 -10.33 -19.83
N VAL A 589 7.06 -9.12 -19.66
CA VAL A 589 8.48 -8.79 -19.76
C VAL A 589 8.98 -8.57 -18.33
N CYS A 590 9.86 -9.44 -17.85
CA CYS A 590 10.30 -9.51 -16.45
C CYS A 590 11.68 -8.88 -16.25
N ASP A 591 11.75 -7.76 -15.53
CA ASP A 591 13.02 -7.13 -15.14
C ASP A 591 13.70 -7.88 -14.00
N VAL A 592 14.91 -8.34 -14.31
CA VAL A 592 15.83 -9.05 -13.41
C VAL A 592 17.21 -8.37 -13.37
N SER A 593 17.29 -7.10 -13.80
CA SER A 593 18.51 -6.30 -13.73
C SER A 593 19.03 -6.14 -12.30
N GLY A 594 20.31 -5.78 -12.16
CA GLY A 594 20.93 -5.55 -10.85
C GLY A 594 20.26 -4.42 -10.06
N SER A 595 19.67 -3.44 -10.76
CA SER A 595 18.96 -2.31 -10.16
C SER A 595 17.73 -2.77 -9.35
N MET A 596 17.01 -3.79 -9.82
CA MET A 596 15.83 -4.41 -9.22
C MET A 596 16.13 -5.21 -7.93
N GLY A 597 17.40 -5.44 -7.61
CA GLY A 597 17.85 -5.96 -6.31
C GLY A 597 17.65 -4.98 -5.14
N SER A 598 17.32 -3.72 -5.42
CA SER A 598 17.14 -2.66 -4.44
C SER A 598 15.97 -1.72 -4.81
N PRO A 599 15.29 -1.07 -3.84
CA PRO A 599 15.49 -1.17 -2.39
C PRO A 599 14.96 -2.49 -1.80
N THR A 600 15.34 -2.80 -0.56
CA THR A 600 14.72 -3.91 0.20
C THR A 600 13.55 -3.38 1.04
N PHE A 601 12.38 -3.99 0.88
CA PHE A 601 11.17 -3.63 1.61
C PHE A 601 11.14 -4.21 3.04
N ALA A 602 10.19 -3.77 3.86
CA ALA A 602 10.12 -4.13 5.28
C ALA A 602 9.77 -5.61 5.54
N ASP A 603 9.16 -6.30 4.58
CA ASP A 603 8.90 -7.73 4.61
C ASP A 603 10.09 -8.55 4.05
N GLY A 604 11.17 -7.88 3.66
CA GLY A 604 12.37 -8.47 3.07
C GLY A 604 12.30 -8.68 1.55
N THR A 605 11.20 -8.31 0.89
CA THR A 605 11.08 -8.39 -0.59
C THR A 605 11.90 -7.30 -1.29
N THR A 606 12.09 -7.45 -2.60
CA THR A 606 12.70 -6.44 -3.50
C THR A 606 11.81 -6.23 -4.75
N PRO A 607 12.06 -5.19 -5.57
CA PRO A 607 11.39 -5.04 -6.87
C PRO A 607 11.50 -6.31 -7.74
N MET A 608 12.67 -6.96 -7.77
CA MET A 608 12.90 -8.24 -8.47
C MET A 608 11.99 -9.38 -7.98
N ASP A 609 11.76 -9.52 -6.66
CA ASP A 609 10.82 -10.53 -6.15
C ASP A 609 9.39 -10.25 -6.66
N SER A 610 9.06 -8.99 -6.92
CA SER A 610 7.75 -8.55 -7.45
C SER A 610 7.62 -8.74 -8.95
N ALA A 611 8.66 -8.44 -9.73
CA ALA A 611 8.70 -8.67 -11.17
C ALA A 611 8.54 -10.17 -11.48
N ILE A 612 9.28 -11.03 -10.77
CA ILE A 612 9.15 -12.49 -10.86
C ILE A 612 7.74 -12.94 -10.50
N GLY A 613 7.19 -12.43 -9.38
CA GLY A 613 5.86 -12.80 -8.92
C GLY A 613 4.73 -12.38 -9.86
N LEU A 614 4.76 -11.18 -10.42
CA LEU A 614 3.75 -10.72 -11.36
C LEU A 614 3.88 -11.39 -12.73
N SER A 615 5.10 -11.63 -13.21
CA SER A 615 5.35 -12.32 -14.49
C SER A 615 4.90 -13.79 -14.44
N LEU A 616 5.22 -14.51 -13.36
CA LEU A 616 4.70 -15.87 -13.12
C LEU A 616 3.17 -15.91 -13.09
N LEU A 617 2.54 -14.89 -12.50
CA LEU A 617 1.10 -14.81 -12.35
C LEU A 617 0.40 -14.53 -13.69
N VAL A 618 0.94 -13.63 -14.51
CA VAL A 618 0.48 -13.43 -15.89
C VAL A 618 0.66 -14.71 -16.71
N ALA A 619 1.82 -15.36 -16.64
CA ALA A 619 2.07 -16.61 -17.36
C ALA A 619 1.13 -17.76 -16.93
N GLU A 620 0.70 -17.84 -15.67
CA GLU A 620 -0.26 -18.85 -15.21
C GLU A 620 -1.73 -18.52 -15.53
N VAL A 621 -2.08 -17.23 -15.66
CA VAL A 621 -3.47 -16.77 -15.92
C VAL A 621 -3.77 -16.62 -17.42
N THR A 622 -2.76 -16.33 -18.24
CA THR A 622 -2.92 -16.18 -19.70
C THR A 622 -3.23 -17.51 -20.38
N GLU A 623 -4.11 -17.47 -21.37
CA GLU A 623 -4.45 -18.63 -22.21
C GLU A 623 -3.33 -19.01 -23.21
N LYS A 624 -3.36 -20.23 -23.73
CA LYS A 624 -2.45 -20.66 -24.81
C LYS A 624 -2.74 -19.83 -26.08
N PRO A 625 -1.72 -19.48 -26.90
CA PRO A 625 -0.35 -20.00 -26.90
C PRO A 625 0.63 -19.30 -25.95
N PHE A 626 0.28 -18.14 -25.38
CA PHE A 626 1.19 -17.33 -24.56
C PHE A 626 1.27 -17.77 -23.08
N GLY A 627 0.24 -18.46 -22.59
CA GLY A 627 0.23 -19.08 -21.27
C GLY A 627 1.42 -20.00 -21.03
N GLY A 628 2.12 -19.78 -19.91
CA GLY A 628 3.37 -20.45 -19.56
C GLY A 628 4.65 -19.79 -20.09
N ALA A 629 4.56 -18.72 -20.89
CA ALA A 629 5.72 -17.99 -21.40
C ALA A 629 5.86 -16.59 -20.79
N PHE A 630 7.10 -16.11 -20.69
CA PHE A 630 7.44 -14.72 -20.39
C PHE A 630 8.78 -14.38 -21.07
N ILE A 631 9.08 -13.09 -21.20
CA ILE A 631 10.32 -12.58 -21.79
C ILE A 631 11.25 -12.13 -20.67
N THR A 632 12.52 -12.55 -20.70
CA THR A 632 13.56 -12.01 -19.81
C THR A 632 13.93 -10.61 -20.28
N PHE A 633 13.89 -9.63 -19.37
CA PHE A 633 14.32 -8.28 -19.69
C PHE A 633 15.81 -8.14 -19.37
N SER A 634 16.64 -8.30 -20.40
CA SER A 634 18.10 -8.23 -20.32
C SER A 634 18.69 -7.61 -21.59
N HIS A 635 20.03 -7.53 -21.70
CA HIS A 635 20.70 -7.07 -22.93
C HIS A 635 20.34 -7.93 -24.15
N ASN A 636 20.15 -9.23 -23.95
CA ASN A 636 19.65 -10.18 -24.95
C ASN A 636 18.34 -10.76 -24.39
N PRO A 637 17.16 -10.23 -24.77
CA PRO A 637 15.90 -10.76 -24.28
C PRO A 637 15.58 -12.12 -24.91
N GLU A 638 15.13 -13.07 -24.09
CA GLU A 638 14.78 -14.42 -24.52
C GLU A 638 13.36 -14.78 -24.04
N VAL A 639 12.61 -15.53 -24.85
CA VAL A 639 11.37 -16.17 -24.38
C VAL A 639 11.73 -17.39 -23.54
N GLN A 640 11.28 -17.39 -22.29
CA GLN A 640 11.45 -18.51 -21.36
C GLN A 640 10.09 -19.17 -21.12
N GLN A 641 10.03 -20.49 -21.32
CA GLN A 641 8.84 -21.29 -21.03
C GLN A 641 8.94 -21.95 -19.65
N ILE A 642 7.87 -21.83 -18.88
CA ILE A 642 7.74 -22.40 -17.54
C ILE A 642 6.75 -23.56 -17.61
N ASP A 643 7.19 -24.71 -17.12
CA ASP A 643 6.29 -25.84 -16.86
C ASP A 643 5.35 -25.48 -15.71
N LEU A 644 4.08 -25.25 -16.06
CA LEU A 644 3.05 -24.81 -15.12
C LEU A 644 2.68 -25.88 -14.08
N SER A 645 3.05 -27.15 -14.30
CA SER A 645 2.78 -28.26 -13.37
C SER A 645 3.68 -28.26 -12.13
N LEU A 646 4.79 -27.51 -12.16
CA LEU A 646 5.78 -27.45 -11.08
C LEU A 646 5.32 -26.65 -9.87
N SER A 647 5.94 -26.92 -8.71
CA SER A 647 5.75 -26.10 -7.51
C SER A 647 6.31 -24.68 -7.68
N LEU A 648 5.82 -23.72 -6.89
CA LEU A 648 6.32 -22.34 -6.94
C LEU A 648 7.83 -22.29 -6.63
N THR A 649 8.30 -23.12 -5.69
CA THR A 649 9.74 -23.23 -5.35
C THR A 649 10.58 -23.65 -6.55
N GLU A 650 10.13 -24.62 -7.35
CA GLU A 650 10.84 -25.07 -8.55
C GLU A 650 10.77 -24.05 -9.68
N LYS A 651 9.60 -23.41 -9.87
CA LYS A 651 9.42 -22.31 -10.84
C LYS A 651 10.39 -21.17 -10.53
N VAL A 652 10.42 -20.68 -9.29
CA VAL A 652 11.34 -19.62 -8.84
C VAL A 652 12.80 -20.07 -8.93
N ALA A 653 13.14 -21.31 -8.55
CA ALA A 653 14.52 -21.79 -8.65
C ALA A 653 15.02 -21.92 -10.10
N ARG A 654 14.15 -22.32 -11.05
CA ARG A 654 14.50 -22.31 -12.48
C ARG A 654 14.73 -20.90 -12.98
N LEU A 655 13.85 -19.96 -12.63
CA LEU A 655 14.02 -18.54 -12.96
C LEU A 655 15.35 -18.00 -12.42
N GLU A 656 15.68 -18.25 -11.15
CA GLU A 656 16.95 -17.85 -10.51
C GLU A 656 18.20 -18.51 -11.12
N SER A 657 18.03 -19.54 -11.97
CA SER A 657 19.14 -20.21 -12.68
C SER A 657 19.33 -19.76 -14.12
N SER A 658 18.39 -18.99 -14.70
CA SER A 658 18.52 -18.44 -16.05
C SER A 658 19.62 -17.38 -16.12
N GLN A 659 20.20 -17.17 -17.32
CA GLN A 659 21.25 -16.15 -17.49
C GLN A 659 20.65 -14.75 -17.50
N TRP A 660 20.74 -14.05 -16.37
CA TRP A 660 20.26 -12.68 -16.22
C TRP A 660 21.35 -11.69 -16.63
N GLY A 661 21.33 -11.26 -17.89
CA GLY A 661 22.19 -10.18 -18.36
C GLY A 661 21.95 -8.91 -17.54
N MET A 662 23.00 -8.36 -16.92
CA MET A 662 22.90 -7.30 -15.90
C MET A 662 22.63 -5.87 -16.47
N ASN A 663 22.00 -5.77 -17.64
CA ASN A 663 21.66 -4.54 -18.38
C ASN A 663 20.33 -4.77 -19.14
N THR A 664 19.61 -3.73 -19.57
CA THR A 664 18.20 -3.81 -20.01
C THR A 664 17.90 -2.99 -21.27
N ASN A 665 17.75 -3.68 -22.42
CA ASN A 665 17.45 -3.02 -23.70
C ASN A 665 15.97 -3.21 -24.09
N PHE A 666 15.15 -2.18 -23.86
CA PHE A 666 13.71 -2.20 -24.17
C PHE A 666 13.41 -2.41 -25.66
N VAL A 667 14.16 -1.73 -26.53
CA VAL A 667 13.94 -1.81 -27.98
C VAL A 667 14.20 -3.22 -28.51
N LYS A 668 15.23 -3.93 -28.02
CA LYS A 668 15.56 -5.30 -28.45
C LYS A 668 14.46 -6.33 -28.17
N VAL A 669 13.57 -6.09 -27.20
CA VAL A 669 12.39 -6.96 -26.97
C VAL A 669 11.47 -6.95 -28.20
N PHE A 670 11.34 -5.80 -28.85
CA PHE A 670 10.46 -5.61 -30.00
C PHE A 670 11.20 -5.83 -31.32
N GLU A 671 12.35 -5.17 -31.51
CA GLU A 671 13.18 -5.22 -32.73
C GLU A 671 13.93 -6.55 -32.90
N GLY A 672 14.38 -7.17 -31.80
CA GLY A 672 15.24 -8.36 -31.84
C GLY A 672 14.54 -9.68 -31.53
N LEU A 673 13.29 -9.66 -31.04
CA LEU A 673 12.59 -10.86 -30.58
C LEU A 673 11.16 -10.95 -31.14
N ILE A 674 10.25 -10.03 -30.78
CA ILE A 674 8.83 -10.12 -31.20
C ILE A 674 8.67 -9.95 -32.71
N LEU A 675 9.21 -8.87 -33.29
CA LEU A 675 8.99 -8.55 -34.70
C LEU A 675 9.68 -9.51 -35.67
N PRO A 676 10.96 -9.94 -35.46
CA PRO A 676 11.57 -10.97 -36.29
C PRO A 676 10.82 -12.30 -36.23
N MET A 677 10.40 -12.74 -35.04
CA MET A 677 9.61 -13.97 -34.87
C MET A 677 8.30 -13.92 -35.68
N ALA A 678 7.60 -12.79 -35.67
CA ALA A 678 6.37 -12.60 -36.44
C ALA A 678 6.61 -12.67 -37.96
N LEU A 679 7.68 -12.02 -38.44
CA LEU A 679 8.05 -12.00 -39.86
C LEU A 679 8.55 -13.36 -40.37
N GLU A 680 9.39 -14.06 -39.60
CA GLU A 680 9.91 -15.39 -39.94
C GLU A 680 8.80 -16.44 -40.02
N ASN A 681 7.86 -16.43 -39.06
CA ASN A 681 6.77 -17.39 -38.99
C ASN A 681 5.53 -16.97 -39.79
N LYS A 682 5.51 -15.76 -40.37
CA LYS A 682 4.40 -15.18 -41.15
C LYS A 682 3.07 -15.19 -40.36
N LEU A 683 3.13 -14.77 -39.11
CA LEU A 683 1.96 -14.69 -38.24
C LEU A 683 0.91 -13.76 -38.85
N LYS A 684 -0.37 -14.08 -38.65
CA LYS A 684 -1.44 -13.14 -38.98
C LYS A 684 -1.55 -12.05 -37.91
N PRO A 685 -2.11 -10.86 -38.23
CA PRO A 685 -2.34 -9.80 -37.23
C PRO A 685 -3.15 -10.27 -36.01
N GLU A 686 -4.06 -11.24 -36.18
CA GLU A 686 -4.89 -11.77 -35.10
C GLU A 686 -4.13 -12.75 -34.17
N GLU A 687 -3.04 -13.34 -34.67
CA GLU A 687 -2.17 -14.28 -33.95
C GLU A 687 -1.04 -13.57 -33.17
N MET A 688 -0.88 -12.26 -33.40
CA MET A 688 0.07 -11.42 -32.68
C MET A 688 -0.33 -11.24 -31.20
N VAL A 689 0.67 -11.02 -30.36
CA VAL A 689 0.46 -10.61 -28.97
C VAL A 689 -0.27 -9.26 -28.95
N LYS A 690 -1.41 -9.19 -28.25
CA LYS A 690 -2.24 -7.97 -28.18
C LYS A 690 -1.81 -7.05 -27.03
N ARG A 691 -1.23 -7.61 -25.96
CA ARG A 691 -0.82 -6.84 -24.76
C ARG A 691 0.52 -7.31 -24.20
N VAL A 692 1.38 -6.37 -23.83
CA VAL A 692 2.69 -6.62 -23.22
C VAL A 692 2.76 -5.92 -21.86
N PHE A 693 2.91 -6.69 -20.78
CA PHE A 693 3.12 -6.17 -19.42
C PHE A 693 4.62 -6.01 -19.16
N VAL A 694 5.07 -4.80 -18.87
CA VAL A 694 6.49 -4.46 -18.66
C VAL A 694 6.74 -4.21 -17.17
N PHE A 695 7.20 -5.23 -16.46
CA PHE A 695 7.45 -5.19 -15.01
C PHE A 695 8.89 -4.79 -14.72
N SER A 696 9.15 -3.48 -14.52
CA SER A 696 10.50 -2.89 -14.42
C SER A 696 10.53 -1.68 -13.47
N ASP A 697 11.70 -1.14 -13.15
CA ASP A 697 11.85 0.14 -12.46
C ASP A 697 11.78 1.37 -13.39
N MET A 698 11.57 1.14 -14.70
CA MET A 698 11.54 2.15 -15.76
C MET A 698 12.91 2.81 -16.05
N GLN A 699 14.02 2.20 -15.63
CA GLN A 699 15.37 2.65 -15.98
C GLN A 699 15.89 1.94 -17.24
N PHE A 700 15.33 2.30 -18.39
CA PHE A 700 15.82 1.77 -19.67
C PHE A 700 17.18 2.35 -20.05
N ASP A 701 17.99 1.54 -20.74
CA ASP A 701 19.32 1.91 -21.24
C ASP A 701 19.26 2.67 -22.56
N GLU A 702 20.25 3.53 -22.83
CA GLU A 702 20.43 4.17 -24.14
C GLU A 702 20.41 3.13 -25.28
N ALA A 703 19.42 3.24 -26.18
CA ALA A 703 19.29 2.34 -27.32
C ALA A 703 20.48 2.51 -28.29
N GLU A 704 21.13 1.40 -28.69
CA GLU A 704 22.37 1.41 -29.49
C GLU A 704 22.33 2.35 -30.71
N GLN A 705 23.42 3.09 -30.88
CA GLN A 705 23.56 4.22 -31.81
C GLN A 705 23.29 3.85 -33.27
N SER A 706 22.07 4.16 -33.75
CA SER A 706 21.73 4.17 -35.17
C SER A 706 21.98 5.55 -35.80
N LYS A 707 22.27 5.58 -37.10
CA LYS A 707 22.97 6.69 -37.77
C LYS A 707 22.14 7.99 -37.82
N ARG A 708 22.61 9.00 -37.07
CA ARG A 708 22.60 10.44 -37.42
C ARG A 708 21.25 11.17 -37.64
N LYS A 709 20.07 10.57 -37.43
CA LYS A 709 18.78 11.30 -37.50
C LYS A 709 17.80 11.14 -36.33
N SER A 710 17.88 10.08 -35.51
CA SER A 710 16.86 9.81 -34.46
C SER A 710 17.44 9.69 -33.05
N ARG A 711 18.27 10.66 -32.63
CA ARG A 711 18.92 10.64 -31.30
C ARG A 711 18.03 11.12 -30.13
N TRP A 712 16.76 11.42 -30.40
CA TRP A 712 15.85 12.11 -29.46
C TRP A 712 14.37 11.68 -29.61
N SER A 713 14.08 10.68 -30.45
CA SER A 713 12.79 9.98 -30.46
C SER A 713 12.73 9.05 -29.25
N THR A 714 11.59 8.93 -28.59
CA THR A 714 11.45 7.99 -27.47
C THR A 714 11.57 6.55 -27.95
N SER A 715 11.98 5.63 -27.06
CA SER A 715 12.01 4.19 -27.36
C SER A 715 10.66 3.67 -27.85
N TYR A 716 9.55 4.28 -27.41
CA TYR A 716 8.18 4.01 -27.86
C TYR A 716 7.91 4.43 -29.31
N GLU A 717 8.27 5.66 -29.71
CA GLU A 717 8.10 6.15 -31.09
C GLU A 717 8.83 5.28 -32.12
N ARG A 718 10.04 4.81 -31.78
CA ARG A 718 10.83 3.89 -32.62
C ARG A 718 10.07 2.56 -32.84
N ILE A 719 9.58 1.94 -31.77
CA ILE A 719 8.85 0.67 -31.86
C ILE A 719 7.57 0.84 -32.70
N LYS A 720 6.83 1.93 -32.48
CA LYS A 720 5.60 2.25 -33.21
C LYS A 720 5.82 2.40 -34.71
N GLY A 721 6.91 3.07 -35.13
CA GLY A 721 7.29 3.17 -36.53
C GLY A 721 7.61 1.80 -37.15
N MET A 722 8.42 0.99 -36.46
CA MET A 722 8.84 -0.33 -36.97
C MET A 722 7.69 -1.33 -37.12
N PHE A 723 6.72 -1.34 -36.20
CA PHE A 723 5.53 -2.19 -36.33
C PHE A 723 4.66 -1.77 -37.53
N ALA A 724 4.46 -0.46 -37.72
CA ALA A 724 3.72 0.08 -38.86
C ALA A 724 4.42 -0.23 -40.21
N GLU A 725 5.75 -0.11 -40.29
CA GLU A 725 6.54 -0.49 -41.47
C GLU A 725 6.44 -1.98 -41.80
N ALA A 726 6.34 -2.84 -40.78
CA ALA A 726 6.18 -4.28 -40.94
C ALA A 726 4.73 -4.74 -41.22
N GLY A 727 3.76 -3.81 -41.24
CA GLY A 727 2.35 -4.11 -41.47
C GLY A 727 1.61 -4.72 -40.27
N TYR A 728 2.19 -4.67 -39.07
CA TYR A 728 1.55 -5.17 -37.84
C TYR A 728 1.04 -4.03 -36.96
N GLU A 729 -0.05 -4.30 -36.24
CA GLU A 729 -0.50 -3.42 -35.18
C GLU A 729 0.41 -3.53 -33.95
N MET A 730 0.80 -2.40 -33.38
CA MET A 730 1.59 -2.38 -32.14
C MET A 730 0.73 -2.85 -30.95
N PRO A 731 1.22 -3.81 -30.13
CA PRO A 731 0.54 -4.28 -28.93
C PRO A 731 0.29 -3.17 -27.90
N GLU A 732 -0.75 -3.32 -27.07
CA GLU A 732 -0.96 -2.46 -25.91
C GLU A 732 0.19 -2.63 -24.90
N LEU A 733 0.84 -1.53 -24.49
CA LEU A 733 1.98 -1.57 -23.58
C LEU A 733 1.56 -1.14 -22.17
N VAL A 734 1.54 -2.09 -21.23
CA VAL A 734 1.26 -1.83 -19.82
C VAL A 734 2.59 -1.69 -19.07
N PHE A 735 3.04 -0.45 -18.89
CA PHE A 735 4.24 -0.12 -18.14
C PHE A 735 3.95 -0.16 -16.64
N TRP A 736 4.60 -1.08 -15.94
CA TRP A 736 4.35 -1.35 -14.52
C TRP A 736 5.59 -1.03 -13.68
N ASN A 737 5.60 0.12 -13.01
CA ASN A 737 6.74 0.58 -12.24
C ASN A 737 6.82 -0.13 -10.86
N LEU A 738 7.97 -0.77 -10.59
CA LEU A 738 8.25 -1.56 -9.40
C LEU A 738 9.28 -0.94 -8.43
N ALA A 739 9.90 0.21 -8.73
CA ALA A 739 10.84 0.87 -7.81
C ALA A 739 10.62 2.38 -7.60
N GLY A 740 9.85 3.04 -8.47
CA GLY A 740 9.53 4.47 -8.43
C GLY A 740 10.77 5.38 -8.42
N GLY A 741 10.61 6.60 -7.87
CA GLY A 741 11.71 7.57 -7.78
C GLY A 741 12.76 7.18 -6.73
N ARG A 742 14.00 6.90 -7.17
CA ARG A 742 15.06 6.32 -6.31
C ARG A 742 15.58 7.24 -5.20
N ALA A 743 15.35 8.56 -5.26
CA ALA A 743 15.73 9.47 -4.17
C ALA A 743 15.11 9.13 -2.80
N GLY A 744 14.08 8.27 -2.74
CA GLY A 744 13.51 7.78 -1.48
C GLY A 744 14.44 6.89 -0.63
N TYR A 745 15.53 6.34 -1.18
CA TYR A 745 16.33 5.30 -0.52
C TYR A 745 17.83 5.60 -0.42
N GLY A 746 18.19 6.54 0.46
CA GLY A 746 19.58 6.65 0.92
C GLY A 746 19.80 7.77 1.94
N ARG A 747 20.67 7.53 2.94
CA ARG A 747 21.34 8.64 3.63
C ARG A 747 22.37 9.22 2.65
N GLY A 748 21.97 10.25 1.91
CA GLY A 748 22.79 10.90 0.88
C GLY A 748 22.43 10.49 -0.55
N GLY A 749 21.13 10.35 -0.87
CA GLY A 749 20.67 9.98 -2.21
C GLY A 749 21.21 10.89 -3.31
N ARG A 750 21.87 10.28 -4.30
CA ARG A 750 22.13 10.86 -5.62
C ARG A 750 21.18 10.17 -6.60
N GLY A 751 20.16 10.89 -7.06
CA GLY A 751 19.09 10.40 -7.94
C GLY A 751 17.91 11.36 -7.91
N ASP A 752 17.11 11.42 -8.98
CA ASP A 752 15.94 12.30 -9.05
C ASP A 752 14.83 11.81 -8.10
N THR A 753 14.07 12.75 -7.52
CA THR A 753 12.86 12.47 -6.74
C THR A 753 11.67 12.05 -7.62
N THR A 754 11.72 12.40 -8.89
CA THR A 754 10.69 12.16 -9.90
C THR A 754 10.93 10.79 -10.53
N ALA A 755 9.90 9.94 -10.59
CA ALA A 755 10.00 8.71 -11.38
C ALA A 755 9.97 9.06 -12.89
N PRO A 756 10.85 8.48 -13.73
CA PRO A 756 10.79 8.65 -15.18
C PRO A 756 9.51 7.99 -15.73
N LYS A 757 8.88 8.64 -16.73
CA LYS A 757 7.74 8.06 -17.46
C LYS A 757 8.18 7.69 -18.88
N PRO A 758 7.90 6.47 -19.35
CA PRO A 758 8.24 6.08 -20.72
C PRO A 758 7.31 6.68 -21.78
N VAL A 759 6.11 7.13 -21.37
CA VAL A 759 5.03 7.61 -22.24
C VAL A 759 4.26 8.77 -21.60
N THR A 760 3.49 9.49 -22.41
CA THR A 760 2.60 10.60 -22.02
C THR A 760 1.13 10.20 -22.11
N VAL A 761 0.22 11.04 -21.59
CA VAL A 761 -1.23 10.77 -21.69
C VAL A 761 -1.75 10.71 -23.14
N THR A 762 -1.04 11.30 -24.11
CA THR A 762 -1.43 11.28 -25.53
C THR A 762 -1.06 9.99 -26.26
N ASP A 763 -0.29 9.09 -25.64
CA ASP A 763 0.20 7.85 -26.26
C ASP A 763 -0.84 6.73 -26.18
N LYS A 764 -1.83 6.77 -27.08
CA LYS A 764 -2.89 5.73 -27.21
C LYS A 764 -2.31 4.33 -27.37
N GLY A 765 -2.92 3.35 -26.68
CA GLY A 765 -2.44 1.97 -26.60
C GLY A 765 -1.38 1.76 -25.52
N THR A 766 -1.34 2.62 -24.50
CA THR A 766 -0.39 2.50 -23.39
C THR A 766 -1.07 2.74 -22.05
N SER A 767 -0.56 2.07 -21.02
CA SER A 767 -1.09 2.14 -19.65
C SER A 767 0.07 2.30 -18.66
N LEU A 768 -0.09 3.21 -17.69
CA LEU A 768 0.87 3.42 -16.61
C LEU A 768 0.30 2.91 -15.28
N VAL A 769 0.97 1.89 -14.71
CA VAL A 769 0.58 1.23 -13.46
C VAL A 769 1.79 1.20 -12.54
N SER A 770 1.56 1.11 -11.23
CA SER A 770 2.64 0.87 -10.28
C SER A 770 2.21 0.07 -9.05
N GLY A 771 3.22 -0.47 -8.38
CA GLY A 771 3.08 -1.15 -7.09
C GLY A 771 3.10 -2.67 -7.19
N TYR A 772 2.73 -3.32 -6.09
CA TYR A 772 3.04 -4.74 -5.87
C TYR A 772 1.80 -5.62 -5.72
N SER A 773 0.61 -5.06 -5.99
CA SER A 773 -0.68 -5.70 -5.74
C SER A 773 -1.23 -6.39 -6.98
N GLN A 774 -1.57 -7.67 -6.84
CA GLN A 774 -2.37 -8.41 -7.81
C GLN A 774 -3.75 -7.79 -8.06
N GLY A 775 -4.26 -6.93 -7.16
CA GLY A 775 -5.56 -6.26 -7.32
C GLY A 775 -5.62 -5.42 -8.60
N MET A 776 -4.50 -4.84 -9.02
CA MET A 776 -4.44 -4.03 -10.23
C MET A 776 -4.47 -4.84 -11.53
N LEU A 777 -4.10 -6.13 -11.52
CA LEU A 777 -4.18 -6.97 -12.72
C LEU A 777 -5.64 -7.15 -13.19
N LYS A 778 -6.61 -7.05 -12.28
CA LYS A 778 -8.04 -7.16 -12.60
C LYS A 778 -8.57 -6.06 -13.52
N VAL A 779 -7.92 -4.90 -13.58
CA VAL A 779 -8.30 -3.80 -14.49
C VAL A 779 -8.05 -4.18 -15.95
N PHE A 780 -7.18 -5.17 -16.21
CA PHE A 780 -6.77 -5.61 -17.54
C PHE A 780 -7.35 -6.98 -17.95
N MET A 781 -8.21 -7.60 -17.13
CA MET A 781 -8.77 -8.93 -17.40
C MET A 781 -10.04 -8.85 -18.24
N GLU A 782 -10.13 -9.71 -19.25
CA GLU A 782 -11.32 -9.81 -20.09
C GLU A 782 -12.45 -10.46 -19.27
N GLY A 783 -13.60 -9.78 -19.18
CA GLY A 783 -14.70 -10.15 -18.28
C GLY A 783 -14.53 -9.72 -16.81
N GLY A 784 -13.49 -8.93 -16.49
CA GLY A 784 -13.39 -8.23 -15.21
C GLY A 784 -14.49 -7.16 -15.13
N SER A 785 -15.50 -7.38 -14.27
CA SER A 785 -16.71 -6.55 -14.19
C SER A 785 -16.44 -5.13 -13.69
N PHE A 786 -16.09 -4.27 -14.65
CA PHE A 786 -16.32 -2.84 -14.64
C PHE A 786 -17.12 -2.65 -15.93
N GLU A 787 -18.43 -2.38 -15.80
CA GLU A 787 -19.24 -1.89 -16.91
C GLU A 787 -18.50 -0.64 -17.44
N ASP A 788 -18.08 -0.65 -18.71
CA ASP A 788 -17.47 0.54 -19.32
C ASP A 788 -18.63 1.47 -19.68
N PRO A 789 -18.77 2.65 -19.03
CA PRO A 789 -19.86 3.58 -19.36
C PRO A 789 -19.73 4.14 -20.78
N GLU A 790 -18.55 4.01 -21.40
CA GLU A 790 -18.30 4.36 -22.80
C GLU A 790 -18.95 3.34 -23.77
N GLU A 791 -19.17 2.07 -23.38
CA GLU A 791 -19.92 1.10 -24.20
C GLU A 791 -21.45 1.42 -24.15
N GLU A 792 -22.00 1.90 -23.02
CA GLU A 792 -23.41 2.34 -22.93
C GLU A 792 -23.68 3.65 -23.70
N GLU A 793 -22.75 4.61 -23.73
CA GLU A 793 -22.91 5.85 -24.53
C GLU A 793 -22.77 5.62 -26.05
N GLU A 794 -21.93 4.66 -26.50
CA GLU A 794 -21.86 4.30 -27.93
C GLU A 794 -23.05 3.41 -28.37
N GLU A 795 -23.53 2.47 -27.55
CA GLU A 795 -24.73 1.68 -27.88
C GLU A 795 -26.00 2.54 -27.92
N ALA A 796 -26.18 3.48 -26.98
CA ALA A 796 -27.31 4.41 -27.00
C ALA A 796 -27.27 5.38 -28.20
N ALA A 797 -26.09 5.71 -28.73
CA ALA A 797 -25.94 6.55 -29.92
C ALA A 797 -26.18 5.76 -31.23
N GLU A 798 -25.86 4.46 -31.28
CA GLU A 798 -26.21 3.60 -32.42
C GLU A 798 -27.73 3.25 -32.44
N GLU A 799 -28.40 3.06 -31.28
CA GLU A 799 -29.84 2.78 -31.22
C GLU A 799 -30.74 3.97 -31.66
N ASP A 800 -30.30 5.22 -31.45
CA ASP A 800 -31.06 6.42 -31.86
C ASP A 800 -30.96 6.73 -33.38
N GLU A 801 -30.07 6.09 -34.15
CA GLU A 801 -29.94 6.29 -35.62
C GLU A 801 -30.62 5.21 -36.50
N GLU A 802 -31.02 4.04 -35.97
CA GLU A 802 -31.74 3.00 -36.74
C GLU A 802 -33.29 3.08 -36.64
N ALA A 803 -33.84 4.15 -36.05
CA ALA A 803 -35.27 4.28 -35.74
C ALA A 803 -36.11 5.08 -36.78
N ASP A 804 -35.79 5.01 -38.08
CA ASP A 804 -36.65 5.58 -39.15
C ASP A 804 -36.37 4.95 -40.55
N GLU A 805 -36.95 3.79 -40.86
CA GLU A 805 -37.38 3.41 -42.24
C GLU A 805 -38.25 2.13 -42.26
N ASP A 806 -39.58 2.32 -42.30
CA ASP A 806 -40.58 1.26 -42.48
C ASP A 806 -40.71 0.89 -43.98
N GLU A 807 -40.02 -0.15 -44.48
CA GLU A 807 -40.37 -0.76 -45.78
C GLU A 807 -40.48 -2.31 -45.74
N VAL A 808 -41.66 -2.80 -46.10
CA VAL A 808 -42.04 -4.22 -46.01
C VAL A 808 -41.61 -4.99 -47.25
N VAL A 809 -40.65 -5.90 -47.12
CA VAL A 809 -40.27 -6.83 -48.22
C VAL A 809 -40.34 -8.29 -47.78
N VAL A 810 -40.97 -9.11 -48.64
CA VAL A 810 -41.35 -10.51 -48.36
C VAL A 810 -40.17 -11.47 -48.49
N ALA A 811 -40.06 -12.42 -47.56
CA ALA A 811 -38.97 -13.39 -47.51
C ALA A 811 -38.92 -14.38 -48.70
N MET A 812 -37.70 -14.63 -49.18
CA MET A 812 -37.31 -15.82 -49.96
C MET A 812 -36.11 -16.49 -49.27
N PRO A 813 -36.03 -17.83 -49.22
CA PRO A 813 -34.98 -18.53 -48.47
C PRO A 813 -33.74 -18.80 -49.33
N GLY A 814 -32.58 -18.28 -48.89
CA GLY A 814 -31.27 -18.71 -49.39
C GLY A 814 -30.31 -17.57 -49.67
N ASP A 815 -29.63 -17.10 -48.62
CA ASP A 815 -28.29 -16.52 -48.73
C ASP A 815 -27.54 -16.73 -47.40
N GLU A 816 -26.24 -17.00 -47.50
CA GLU A 816 -25.37 -17.19 -46.33
C GLU A 816 -25.05 -15.83 -45.71
N LYS A 817 -25.32 -15.65 -44.40
CA LYS A 817 -24.91 -14.42 -43.70
C LYS A 817 -23.38 -14.27 -43.78
N PRO A 818 -22.84 -13.14 -44.30
CA PRO A 818 -21.42 -12.87 -44.16
C PRO A 818 -21.09 -12.71 -42.68
N ALA A 819 -19.98 -13.29 -42.23
CA ALA A 819 -19.53 -13.16 -40.85
C ALA A 819 -19.23 -11.69 -40.52
N GLU A 820 -19.81 -11.19 -39.42
CA GLU A 820 -19.50 -9.86 -38.90
C GLU A 820 -18.00 -9.74 -38.64
N ALA A 821 -17.38 -8.71 -39.23
CA ALA A 821 -16.02 -8.36 -38.89
C ALA A 821 -15.98 -7.85 -37.44
N PRO A 822 -15.00 -8.26 -36.60
CA PRO A 822 -14.98 -7.86 -35.20
C PRO A 822 -14.86 -6.33 -35.08
N LYS A 823 -15.83 -5.69 -34.40
CA LYS A 823 -15.80 -4.25 -34.06
C LYS A 823 -14.44 -3.95 -33.39
N LYS A 824 -13.70 -2.97 -33.93
CA LYS A 824 -12.35 -2.62 -33.44
C LYS A 824 -12.46 -1.88 -32.12
N LYS A 825 -12.20 -2.57 -30.99
CA LYS A 825 -12.14 -1.91 -29.67
C LYS A 825 -11.16 -0.73 -29.68
N ALA A 826 -11.62 0.41 -29.17
CA ALA A 826 -10.84 1.64 -29.10
C ALA A 826 -9.56 1.45 -28.26
N LYS A 827 -8.47 2.13 -28.65
CA LYS A 827 -7.19 2.02 -27.94
C LYS A 827 -7.20 2.86 -26.67
N VAL A 828 -7.22 2.17 -25.54
CA VAL A 828 -7.10 2.71 -24.18
C VAL A 828 -5.89 3.65 -24.06
N ASP A 829 -6.08 4.79 -23.42
CA ASP A 829 -5.01 5.72 -23.05
C ASP A 829 -4.69 5.65 -21.53
N PRO A 830 -3.57 6.24 -21.06
CA PRO A 830 -3.21 6.17 -19.65
C PRO A 830 -4.25 6.77 -18.68
N LEU A 831 -5.08 7.72 -19.13
CA LEU A 831 -6.12 8.34 -18.30
C LEU A 831 -7.37 7.45 -18.23
N ALA A 832 -7.76 6.80 -19.33
CA ALA A 832 -8.81 5.79 -19.35
C ALA A 832 -8.50 4.64 -18.39
N THR A 833 -7.25 4.17 -18.33
CA THR A 833 -6.80 3.17 -17.34
C THR A 833 -6.94 3.67 -15.89
N VAL A 834 -6.64 4.94 -15.60
CA VAL A 834 -6.88 5.53 -14.28
C VAL A 834 -8.38 5.60 -13.98
N ARG A 835 -9.20 6.08 -14.93
CA ARG A 835 -10.66 6.16 -14.81
C ARG A 835 -11.27 4.79 -14.52
N LYS A 836 -10.92 3.75 -15.30
CA LYS A 836 -11.37 2.36 -15.09
C LYS A 836 -10.98 1.84 -13.69
N ALA A 837 -9.76 2.13 -13.23
CA ALA A 837 -9.28 1.74 -11.89
C ALA A 837 -10.01 2.45 -10.72
N ILE A 838 -10.65 3.59 -10.95
CA ILE A 838 -11.41 4.35 -9.94
C ILE A 838 -12.93 4.42 -10.19
N GLY A 839 -13.40 3.91 -11.32
CA GLY A 839 -14.80 3.94 -11.76
C GLY A 839 -15.70 2.87 -11.14
N HIS A 840 -15.12 1.88 -10.46
CA HIS A 840 -15.88 0.81 -9.80
C HIS A 840 -16.94 1.35 -8.82
N LYS A 841 -18.15 0.77 -8.83
CA LYS A 841 -19.30 1.16 -7.97
C LYS A 841 -18.92 1.29 -6.48
N ALA A 842 -18.02 0.43 -6.01
CA ALA A 842 -17.41 0.50 -4.68
C ALA A 842 -16.61 1.80 -4.36
N TYR A 843 -16.50 2.79 -5.25
CA TYR A 843 -15.91 4.11 -4.98
C TYR A 843 -16.93 5.26 -5.10
N GLU A 844 -18.19 5.00 -5.44
CA GLU A 844 -19.25 6.02 -5.62
C GLU A 844 -19.65 6.73 -4.32
N MET A 845 -19.56 6.02 -3.19
CA MET A 845 -19.90 6.57 -1.88
C MET A 845 -18.86 7.57 -1.33
N LEU A 846 -17.75 7.78 -2.04
CA LEU A 846 -16.73 8.75 -1.69
C LEU A 846 -17.17 10.17 -2.06
N ARG A 847 -17.14 11.09 -1.09
CA ARG A 847 -17.63 12.47 -1.26
C ARG A 847 -16.58 13.50 -0.82
N VAL A 848 -16.39 14.57 -1.58
CA VAL A 848 -15.57 15.74 -1.19
C VAL A 848 -16.48 16.78 -0.53
N LEU A 849 -16.03 17.38 0.57
CA LEU A 849 -16.85 18.24 1.45
C LEU A 849 -16.15 19.52 1.95
N ASP A 850 -14.84 19.67 1.71
CA ASP A 850 -14.05 20.88 2.05
C ASP A 850 -13.82 21.73 0.79
#